data_AF-A0A5D0R6Z7-F1
#
_entry.id   AF-A0A5D0R6Z7-F1
#
_cell.length_a   1.000
_cell.length_b   1.000
_cell.length_c   1.000
_cell.angle_alpha   90.00
_cell.angle_beta   90.00
_cell.angle_gamma   90.00
#
_symmetry.space_group_name_H-M   'P 1'
#
loop_
_entity.id
_entity.type
_entity.pdbx_description
1 polymer ?
#
loop_
_entity_poly.entity_id
_entity_poly.type
_entity_poly.pdbx_seq_one_letter_code
_entity_poly.pdbx_strand_id
1 'polypeptide(L)'
;MKQLENLKRSLVFLLFILLITSPELAQGQEKSLIDSNLKTTSFEDENSDRKNALQYYKTFEIPDHDNFAPSNSVGYEIAYRTSQEYSSTFLEKGQVRDFNLENELVNRGAGDFIVNTTDDTVDANIADTACADSNGNCSLRAAIQNANKSSDKNTIYFDISGTAPFTIVIGTSELPTVIYPIVIDGRTQTEYLVSNSPVIEIDGSSLPINNSGLKIYGLANNSEIYGLSIGGFQMLDVSPFTGGFGIDVYTNNNIIQGNYIGLKPDGNTFNRNYWGIFFLNSSNNSVGGTGAYQGNVISSNLSGGITFQGLECTNNTVQGNLVGTDATGLLPRGNRFNLQLIDAPNNIIGGNTPAARNIFSAGENNQNAIVDGTGISMKGASAINNTITGNYFGTDITGNLAFPNVRAGILLVFGPNNNTIGGTGPGEGNVISGNNQGIYFQGSESGNPVSNNTILGNYIGTNAAGNMALPNTVGILMGTGENNLNTIGGPTSASRNIISGNTFDGISISNGEANTIKNNYMGLDALGTGLLGNGQAGIYINSANNVIDTNVLSGNSVSGIYLGSSSTTNQITANFIGTDSGGLFSIPNGKGIENRGANNTIGGTTALQRNIISGNAAYGINIFGDAATGNSVTGNYIGTDITGTLPIPNNIGLRILESSSNIVGGSLVSERNIISGNSSDGVLIASELSINNQVLGNYIGTDVTGTSSVSNFRGLRMTNTLQNTIGGPGLNDGNVISGNLSDGVLLLVATNNTLFGNKIGVQADGSSALGNGQTGVQILNGSSNNTFGGLNSGEGNIVAFNVNKGIGVFKVSLGGYPDIEPIGNIISGNSMFSNLSNVSPNGISSAGIDLNSDGISINDAGDADLGANNTQNYPVIGANSATVDEAVITLSYLIPSAAANSAYPIQVEFFIDDNNRQAKEFLFVDTYSEADYNLGINKTISKAVPSGSSFAADQKIVAIAIDANGNTSECSQSEIVIEESLSIDYQVLETVSIYPNPVSGILNIRTSQDIRSVALYDMLGKTIIQETNAKQLDLSNYQSGIYLLKIVTDKGEITKKIVIK
;
A
#
# COMPACT_ATOMS: atom_id res chain seq x y z
N MET A 1 18.52 -8.46 -38.06
CA MET A 1 18.33 -7.06 -38.51
C MET A 1 17.46 -7.04 -39.76
N LYS A 2 16.34 -6.29 -39.71
CA LYS A 2 15.37 -6.01 -40.79
C LYS A 2 14.56 -7.19 -41.35
N GLN A 3 13.67 -7.76 -40.52
CA GLN A 3 12.29 -8.14 -40.87
C GLN A 3 11.55 -8.76 -39.67
N LEU A 4 11.55 -8.08 -38.52
CA LEU A 4 10.76 -8.51 -37.35
C LEU A 4 10.34 -7.32 -36.46
N GLU A 5 9.77 -6.27 -37.08
CA GLU A 5 9.30 -5.08 -36.33
C GLU A 5 7.87 -4.61 -36.68
N ASN A 6 7.12 -5.35 -37.50
CA ASN A 6 5.75 -4.94 -37.88
C ASN A 6 4.66 -5.96 -37.51
N LEU A 7 4.83 -6.71 -36.42
CA LEU A 7 3.76 -7.58 -35.89
C LEU A 7 3.66 -7.55 -34.36
N LYS A 8 3.55 -6.35 -33.77
CA LYS A 8 3.07 -6.16 -32.39
C LYS A 8 2.26 -4.86 -32.27
N ARG A 9 1.04 -4.89 -32.79
CA ARG A 9 -0.11 -4.08 -32.39
C ARG A 9 -1.33 -4.74 -33.05
N SER A 10 -2.34 -5.08 -32.25
CA SER A 10 -3.54 -5.87 -32.58
C SER A 10 -3.41 -7.40 -32.48
N LEU A 11 -3.34 -7.91 -31.24
CA LEU A 11 -3.98 -9.19 -30.89
C LEU A 11 -4.23 -9.26 -29.36
N VAL A 12 -5.12 -8.40 -28.84
CA VAL A 12 -5.63 -8.47 -27.44
C VAL A 12 -7.16 -8.60 -27.43
N PHE A 13 -7.75 -9.13 -28.50
CA PHE A 13 -9.19 -9.33 -28.57
C PHE A 13 -9.54 -10.67 -29.21
N LEU A 14 -8.89 -11.75 -28.77
CA LEU A 14 -9.33 -13.12 -29.05
C LEU A 14 -8.68 -14.15 -28.12
N LEU A 15 -8.86 -14.00 -26.80
CA LEU A 15 -8.69 -15.12 -25.87
C LEU A 15 -9.50 -14.90 -24.58
N PHE A 16 -10.79 -14.62 -24.76
CA PHE A 16 -11.78 -14.61 -23.69
C PHE A 16 -13.07 -15.19 -24.29
N ILE A 17 -13.09 -16.51 -24.51
CA ILE A 17 -14.26 -17.39 -24.66
C ILE A 17 -13.70 -18.82 -24.89
N LEU A 18 -14.24 -19.79 -24.16
CA LEU A 18 -13.90 -21.22 -24.03
C LEU A 18 -12.84 -21.57 -22.98
N LEU A 19 -13.30 -21.76 -21.73
CA LEU A 19 -13.07 -22.97 -20.93
C LEU A 19 -13.78 -22.89 -19.57
N ILE A 20 -15.11 -23.00 -19.54
CA ILE A 20 -15.83 -23.60 -18.40
C ILE A 20 -17.01 -24.40 -18.96
N THR A 21 -16.92 -25.73 -18.87
CA THR A 21 -18.06 -26.65 -19.01
C THR A 21 -18.17 -27.49 -17.74
N SER A 22 -19.11 -27.09 -16.86
CA SER A 22 -20.21 -27.88 -16.26
C SER A 22 -19.91 -29.10 -15.32
N PRO A 23 -20.90 -29.61 -14.54
CA PRO A 23 -21.94 -28.96 -13.70
C PRO A 23 -22.23 -29.73 -12.36
N GLU A 24 -23.20 -29.25 -11.54
CA GLU A 24 -24.26 -30.01 -10.80
C GLU A 24 -25.03 -29.05 -9.86
N LEU A 25 -26.31 -28.69 -10.07
CA LEU A 25 -27.62 -29.37 -9.84
C LEU A 25 -28.32 -28.89 -8.54
N ALA A 26 -29.41 -28.09 -8.67
CA ALA A 26 -30.66 -28.20 -7.88
C ALA A 26 -31.71 -27.10 -8.21
N GLN A 27 -32.72 -27.53 -8.99
CA GLN A 27 -34.19 -27.26 -8.95
C GLN A 27 -34.83 -25.94 -8.43
N GLY A 28 -35.82 -25.46 -9.21
CA GLY A 28 -37.06 -24.83 -8.70
C GLY A 28 -37.56 -23.62 -9.50
N GLN A 29 -38.11 -23.78 -10.72
CA GLN A 29 -39.52 -23.52 -11.07
C GLN A 29 -40.12 -22.17 -10.61
N GLU A 30 -40.34 -21.22 -11.54
CA GLU A 30 -41.69 -20.81 -11.97
C GLU A 30 -41.69 -19.96 -13.25
N LYS A 31 -42.75 -20.15 -14.05
CA LYS A 31 -43.05 -19.56 -15.36
C LYS A 31 -43.69 -18.17 -15.21
N SER A 32 -43.46 -17.27 -16.16
CA SER A 32 -44.53 -16.70 -17.00
C SER A 32 -43.97 -15.84 -18.15
N LEU A 33 -44.59 -16.03 -19.32
CA LEU A 33 -44.29 -15.42 -20.62
C LEU A 33 -44.62 -13.91 -20.67
N ILE A 34 -43.97 -13.17 -21.56
CA ILE A 34 -44.60 -12.54 -22.75
C ILE A 34 -43.50 -12.21 -23.79
N ASP A 35 -43.76 -12.70 -24.99
CA ASP A 35 -42.99 -12.56 -26.23
C ASP A 35 -43.24 -11.19 -26.89
N SER A 36 -42.22 -10.55 -27.46
CA SER A 36 -42.37 -9.84 -28.75
C SER A 36 -41.01 -9.55 -29.40
N ASN A 37 -40.90 -10.06 -30.64
CA ASN A 37 -39.76 -10.00 -31.54
C ASN A 37 -39.33 -8.58 -31.93
N LEU A 38 -38.03 -8.32 -31.96
CA LEU A 38 -37.43 -7.33 -32.87
C LEU A 38 -36.17 -7.90 -33.54
N LYS A 39 -36.28 -8.09 -34.85
CA LYS A 39 -35.20 -8.37 -35.80
C LYS A 39 -34.27 -7.16 -35.87
N THR A 40 -32.97 -7.38 -35.73
CA THR A 40 -31.94 -6.41 -36.14
C THR A 40 -31.48 -6.73 -37.57
N THR A 41 -31.53 -5.71 -38.43
CA THR A 41 -30.93 -5.70 -39.77
C THR A 41 -29.87 -4.63 -39.81
N SER A 42 -28.70 -5.04 -40.27
CA SER A 42 -27.50 -4.26 -40.57
C SER A 42 -27.71 -3.24 -41.69
N PHE A 43 -27.10 -2.06 -41.57
CA PHE A 43 -26.75 -1.21 -42.71
C PHE A 43 -25.35 -0.62 -42.54
N GLU A 44 -24.50 -0.96 -43.49
CA GLU A 44 -23.22 -0.32 -43.83
C GLU A 44 -23.52 1.03 -44.51
N ASP A 45 -22.71 2.05 -44.22
CA ASP A 45 -22.74 3.34 -44.93
C ASP A 45 -21.43 3.54 -45.69
N GLU A 46 -21.52 3.46 -47.02
CA GLU A 46 -20.61 4.10 -47.96
C GLU A 46 -21.17 5.48 -48.34
N ASN A 47 -20.40 6.55 -48.15
CA ASN A 47 -20.20 7.52 -49.23
C ASN A 47 -19.02 8.46 -48.97
N SER A 48 -17.98 8.24 -49.75
CA SER A 48 -16.92 9.19 -50.03
C SER A 48 -17.42 10.26 -51.01
N ASP A 49 -17.17 11.54 -50.72
CA ASP A 49 -16.53 12.45 -51.69
C ASP A 49 -16.39 13.87 -51.12
N ARG A 50 -15.16 14.26 -50.78
CA ARG A 50 -14.49 15.43 -51.39
C ARG A 50 -13.06 15.60 -50.88
N LYS A 51 -12.14 15.44 -51.82
CA LYS A 51 -10.69 15.70 -51.76
C LYS A 51 -10.35 17.19 -51.61
N ASN A 52 -9.12 17.40 -51.13
CA ASN A 52 -8.19 18.55 -51.23
C ASN A 52 -7.96 19.25 -49.87
N ALA A 53 -6.75 19.46 -49.36
CA ALA A 53 -5.40 19.08 -49.79
C ALA A 53 -4.47 19.24 -48.57
N LEU A 54 -3.54 18.31 -48.38
CA LEU A 54 -2.41 18.41 -47.46
C LEU A 54 -1.18 18.77 -48.30
N GLN A 55 -0.47 19.86 -48.01
CA GLN A 55 0.90 20.01 -48.47
C GLN A 55 1.75 20.92 -47.57
N TYR A 56 2.95 20.40 -47.27
CA TYR A 56 4.18 21.02 -46.78
C TYR A 56 4.46 21.14 -45.27
N TYR A 57 5.43 20.30 -44.86
CA TYR A 57 6.32 20.46 -43.71
C TYR A 57 7.76 20.73 -44.21
N LYS A 58 8.55 21.38 -43.34
CA LYS A 58 10.03 21.61 -43.35
C LYS A 58 10.51 22.75 -44.28
N THR A 59 11.36 23.70 -43.84
CA THR A 59 12.56 23.68 -42.98
C THR A 59 12.93 25.12 -42.54
N PHE A 60 13.51 25.34 -41.36
CA PHE A 60 14.65 26.26 -41.05
C PHE A 60 14.87 26.31 -39.52
N GLU A 61 15.84 25.59 -38.96
CA GLU A 61 17.18 26.05 -38.51
C GLU A 61 17.20 27.09 -37.36
N ILE A 62 17.72 26.65 -36.21
CA ILE A 62 18.09 27.43 -35.02
C ILE A 62 19.58 27.74 -35.11
N PRO A 63 20.04 28.93 -34.65
CA PRO A 63 21.34 29.04 -34.01
C PRO A 63 21.25 29.55 -32.56
N ASP A 64 22.08 28.92 -31.72
CA ASP A 64 22.33 29.17 -30.29
C ASP A 64 22.62 30.63 -29.91
N HIS A 65 22.13 31.05 -28.73
CA HIS A 65 22.99 31.64 -27.69
C HIS A 65 22.31 31.73 -26.31
N ASP A 66 23.03 31.28 -25.28
CA ASP A 66 22.71 31.31 -23.84
C ASP A 66 22.33 32.69 -23.27
N ASN A 67 21.31 32.74 -22.39
CA ASN A 67 21.38 33.36 -21.07
C ASN A 67 20.11 33.16 -20.20
N PHE A 68 20.37 32.94 -18.91
CA PHE A 68 19.47 32.66 -17.78
C PHE A 68 18.20 33.54 -17.63
N ALA A 69 17.03 32.90 -17.41
CA ALA A 69 16.03 33.22 -16.37
C ALA A 69 14.88 32.16 -16.36
N PRO A 70 14.33 31.76 -15.20
CA PRO A 70 13.26 30.77 -15.11
C PRO A 70 11.90 31.42 -15.40
N SER A 71 11.22 31.03 -16.49
CA SER A 71 9.85 31.45 -16.76
C SER A 71 8.87 30.59 -15.95
N ASN A 72 8.59 31.08 -14.74
CA ASN A 72 7.36 30.81 -14.01
C ASN A 72 6.14 31.37 -14.80
N SER A 73 4.96 30.82 -14.48
CA SER A 73 3.61 31.30 -14.82
C SER A 73 3.07 31.05 -16.24
N VAL A 74 2.36 29.93 -16.40
CA VAL A 74 1.19 29.81 -17.31
C VAL A 74 -0.12 29.79 -16.50
N GLY A 75 -0.08 30.31 -15.26
CA GLY A 75 -1.21 30.37 -14.33
C GLY A 75 -1.83 31.77 -14.16
N TYR A 76 -1.51 32.74 -15.03
CA TYR A 76 -1.93 34.13 -14.84
C TYR A 76 -2.79 34.73 -15.96
N GLU A 77 -3.32 33.92 -16.89
CA GLU A 77 -4.10 34.43 -18.03
C GLU A 77 -5.57 33.97 -18.09
N ILE A 78 -6.08 33.40 -17.00
CA ILE A 78 -7.51 33.00 -16.88
C ILE A 78 -8.27 33.87 -15.86
N ALA A 79 -7.56 34.63 -15.01
CA ALA A 79 -8.19 35.50 -14.01
C ALA A 79 -8.43 36.96 -14.48
N TYR A 80 -8.02 37.34 -15.69
CA TYR A 80 -8.22 38.68 -16.25
C TYR A 80 -9.17 38.74 -17.46
N ARG A 81 -9.74 37.60 -17.90
CA ARG A 81 -10.72 37.55 -18.99
C ARG A 81 -12.19 37.50 -18.54
N THR A 82 -12.47 37.33 -17.25
CA THR A 82 -13.85 37.26 -16.73
C THR A 82 -14.46 38.59 -16.27
N SER A 83 -13.71 39.70 -16.31
CA SER A 83 -14.24 41.04 -15.95
C SER A 83 -14.38 42.04 -17.10
N GLN A 84 -13.99 41.68 -18.33
CA GLN A 84 -14.00 42.62 -19.48
C GLN A 84 -14.69 42.07 -20.76
N GLU A 85 -14.94 40.76 -20.90
CA GLU A 85 -15.61 40.19 -22.09
C GLU A 85 -17.15 40.11 -22.00
N TYR A 86 -17.78 40.73 -20.99
CA TYR A 86 -19.25 40.89 -20.93
C TYR A 86 -19.76 42.26 -21.40
N SER A 87 -18.92 43.10 -22.02
CA SER A 87 -19.29 44.48 -22.37
C SER A 87 -19.39 44.81 -23.88
N SER A 88 -19.14 43.91 -24.85
CA SER A 88 -19.19 44.37 -26.26
C SER A 88 -19.57 43.40 -27.40
N THR A 89 -20.08 42.19 -27.16
CA THR A 89 -20.45 41.27 -28.27
C THR A 89 -21.83 40.61 -28.21
N PHE A 90 -22.77 41.14 -27.43
CA PHE A 90 -24.18 40.69 -27.43
C PHE A 90 -25.15 41.64 -28.15
N LEU A 91 -24.73 42.17 -29.29
CA LEU A 91 -25.64 42.69 -30.31
C LEU A 91 -25.54 41.82 -31.56
N GLU A 92 -26.10 40.60 -31.50
CA GLU A 92 -26.94 40.05 -32.57
C GLU A 92 -27.37 38.60 -32.30
N LYS A 93 -28.70 38.43 -32.23
CA LYS A 93 -29.51 37.22 -32.49
C LYS A 93 -29.39 36.03 -31.52
N GLY A 94 -30.34 35.99 -30.57
CA GLY A 94 -30.76 34.72 -29.93
C GLY A 94 -31.55 34.86 -28.63
N GLN A 95 -32.78 35.43 -28.70
CA GLN A 95 -33.81 35.45 -27.66
C GLN A 95 -33.44 36.06 -26.30
N VAL A 96 -33.33 37.39 -26.28
CA VAL A 96 -33.80 38.19 -25.14
C VAL A 96 -35.29 37.88 -24.97
N ARG A 97 -35.73 37.39 -23.80
CA ARG A 97 -37.11 37.63 -23.41
C ARG A 97 -37.19 39.13 -23.20
N ASP A 98 -37.76 39.85 -24.16
CA ASP A 98 -38.26 41.19 -23.94
C ASP A 98 -39.23 41.10 -22.75
N PHE A 99 -38.78 41.46 -21.55
CA PHE A 99 -39.69 41.92 -20.51
C PHE A 99 -40.18 43.31 -20.94
N ASN A 100 -41.10 43.32 -21.91
CA ASN A 100 -41.84 44.52 -22.29
C ASN A 100 -42.80 44.86 -21.13
N LEU A 101 -42.31 45.66 -20.18
CA LEU A 101 -43.08 46.14 -19.01
C LEU A 101 -44.43 46.77 -19.42
N GLU A 102 -44.50 47.38 -20.60
CA GLU A 102 -45.72 48.04 -21.07
C GLU A 102 -46.85 47.08 -21.51
N ASN A 103 -46.54 45.82 -21.86
CA ASN A 103 -47.56 44.85 -22.28
C ASN A 103 -48.02 43.87 -21.18
N GLU A 104 -47.27 43.71 -20.08
CA GLU A 104 -47.71 42.90 -18.92
C GLU A 104 -48.61 43.68 -17.95
N LEU A 105 -48.55 45.02 -17.93
CA LEU A 105 -49.45 45.85 -17.12
C LEU A 105 -50.94 45.78 -17.54
N VAL A 106 -51.24 45.20 -18.71
CA VAL A 106 -52.56 45.20 -19.37
C VAL A 106 -53.28 43.83 -19.29
N ASN A 107 -52.61 42.74 -18.89
CA ASN A 107 -53.24 41.42 -18.70
C ASN A 107 -53.05 40.91 -17.26
N ARG A 108 -53.46 41.73 -16.28
CA ARG A 108 -53.49 41.33 -14.86
C ARG A 108 -54.59 40.31 -14.64
N GLY A 109 -54.26 39.21 -13.97
CA GLY A 109 -55.27 38.27 -13.49
C GLY A 109 -56.17 38.97 -12.46
N ALA A 110 -57.43 38.54 -12.38
CA ALA A 110 -58.27 38.94 -11.25
C ALA A 110 -57.62 38.41 -9.95
N GLY A 111 -57.18 39.29 -9.06
CA GLY A 111 -56.57 38.93 -7.77
C GLY A 111 -55.06 39.21 -7.62
N ASP A 112 -54.41 39.88 -8.58
CA ASP A 112 -53.03 40.36 -8.41
C ASP A 112 -52.97 41.69 -7.62
N PHE A 113 -51.96 41.87 -6.76
CA PHE A 113 -51.81 43.04 -5.87
C PHE A 113 -50.50 43.79 -6.13
N ILE A 114 -50.52 45.12 -6.03
CA ILE A 114 -49.32 45.97 -6.22
C ILE A 114 -49.03 46.67 -4.90
N VAL A 115 -47.92 46.30 -4.26
CA VAL A 115 -47.42 46.99 -3.07
C VAL A 115 -46.80 48.32 -3.50
N ASN A 116 -47.32 49.43 -2.96
CA ASN A 116 -46.92 50.78 -3.37
C ASN A 116 -46.46 51.67 -2.20
N THR A 117 -46.37 51.11 -0.99
CA THR A 117 -45.86 51.80 0.20
C THR A 117 -44.88 50.92 0.98
N THR A 118 -43.97 51.56 1.70
CA THR A 118 -43.10 50.91 2.70
C THR A 118 -43.79 50.70 4.06
N ASP A 119 -44.99 51.25 4.25
CA ASP A 119 -45.72 51.14 5.51
C ASP A 119 -46.22 49.69 5.73
N ASP A 120 -46.12 49.20 6.97
CA ASP A 120 -46.63 47.88 7.38
C ASP A 120 -48.06 47.98 7.98
N THR A 121 -49.00 48.50 7.20
CA THR A 121 -50.39 48.73 7.61
C THR A 121 -51.31 47.55 7.25
N VAL A 122 -52.33 47.28 8.06
CA VAL A 122 -53.37 46.30 7.69
C VAL A 122 -54.28 46.84 6.59
N ASP A 123 -54.92 45.95 5.85
CA ASP A 123 -56.02 46.30 4.97
C ASP A 123 -57.17 46.96 5.77
N ALA A 124 -57.68 48.09 5.28
CA ALA A 124 -58.72 48.86 5.95
C ALA A 124 -60.07 48.15 5.97
N ASN A 125 -60.32 47.25 5.01
CA ASN A 125 -61.54 46.48 4.90
C ASN A 125 -61.27 45.05 4.38
N ILE A 126 -60.85 44.18 5.30
CA ILE A 126 -60.53 42.78 4.99
C ILE A 126 -61.70 41.97 4.40
N ALA A 127 -62.93 42.51 4.30
CA ALA A 127 -64.06 41.82 3.68
C ALA A 127 -64.18 42.08 2.16
N ASP A 128 -63.52 43.09 1.59
CA ASP A 128 -63.57 43.35 0.15
C ASP A 128 -62.41 42.68 -0.61
N THR A 129 -62.27 42.98 -1.91
CA THR A 129 -61.20 42.44 -2.77
C THR A 129 -60.13 43.49 -3.10
N ALA A 130 -60.21 44.68 -2.51
CA ALA A 130 -59.28 45.76 -2.77
C ALA A 130 -58.11 45.65 -1.78
N CYS A 131 -56.88 45.76 -2.27
CA CYS A 131 -55.75 45.96 -1.38
C CYS A 131 -55.61 47.46 -1.08
N ALA A 132 -56.09 47.90 0.07
CA ALA A 132 -56.01 49.30 0.47
C ALA A 132 -56.03 49.45 2.00
N ASP A 133 -55.03 50.14 2.53
CA ASP A 133 -54.99 50.60 3.92
C ASP A 133 -55.85 51.86 4.11
N SER A 134 -55.83 52.42 5.33
CA SER A 134 -56.63 53.62 5.66
C SER A 134 -56.25 54.86 4.84
N ASN A 135 -55.09 54.85 4.20
CA ASN A 135 -54.57 55.92 3.35
C ASN A 135 -54.75 55.61 1.85
N GLY A 136 -55.35 54.46 1.50
CA GLY A 136 -55.54 54.00 0.13
C GLY A 136 -54.30 53.34 -0.49
N ASN A 137 -53.26 53.07 0.29
CA ASN A 137 -52.06 52.38 -0.16
C ASN A 137 -52.18 50.87 0.03
N CYS A 138 -51.58 50.08 -0.84
CA CYS A 138 -51.47 48.64 -0.66
C CYS A 138 -50.11 48.34 -0.03
N SER A 139 -50.09 47.96 1.25
CA SER A 139 -48.90 47.46 1.93
C SER A 139 -48.68 45.98 1.62
N LEU A 140 -47.47 45.45 1.89
CA LEU A 140 -47.21 44.00 1.79
C LEU A 140 -48.16 43.19 2.69
N ARG A 141 -48.44 43.68 3.90
CA ARG A 141 -49.38 43.06 4.84
C ARG A 141 -50.79 43.01 4.26
N ALA A 142 -51.30 44.11 3.73
CA ALA A 142 -52.62 44.16 3.10
C ALA A 142 -52.69 43.25 1.86
N ALA A 143 -51.63 43.20 1.06
CA ALA A 143 -51.54 42.33 -0.11
C ALA A 143 -51.62 40.84 0.28
N ILE A 144 -50.88 40.40 1.30
CA ILE A 144 -50.96 39.02 1.80
C ILE A 144 -52.35 38.71 2.39
N GLN A 145 -52.95 39.65 3.15
CA GLN A 145 -54.31 39.50 3.69
C GLN A 145 -55.34 39.27 2.58
N ASN A 146 -55.20 39.96 1.45
CA ASN A 146 -56.09 39.82 0.30
C ASN A 146 -55.82 38.53 -0.49
N ALA A 147 -54.56 38.17 -0.72
CA ALA A 147 -54.18 36.92 -1.38
C ALA A 147 -54.71 35.68 -0.63
N ASN A 148 -54.72 35.74 0.70
CA ASN A 148 -55.26 34.66 1.54
C ASN A 148 -56.78 34.46 1.44
N LYS A 149 -57.52 35.29 0.69
CA LYS A 149 -58.97 35.16 0.48
C LYS A 149 -59.31 34.20 -0.67
N SER A 150 -58.36 33.92 -1.56
CA SER A 150 -58.54 33.02 -2.70
C SER A 150 -57.58 31.85 -2.66
N SER A 151 -58.01 30.70 -3.17
CA SER A 151 -57.13 29.55 -3.44
C SER A 151 -56.33 29.71 -4.74
N ASP A 152 -56.65 30.71 -5.54
CA ASP A 152 -55.91 31.02 -6.76
C ASP A 152 -54.50 31.48 -6.44
N LYS A 153 -53.54 31.14 -7.30
CA LYS A 153 -52.17 31.60 -7.16
C LYS A 153 -52.05 33.07 -7.54
N ASN A 154 -52.15 33.96 -6.55
CA ASN A 154 -52.06 35.41 -6.76
C ASN A 154 -50.60 35.87 -6.80
N THR A 155 -50.33 36.93 -7.57
CA THR A 155 -49.01 37.57 -7.62
C THR A 155 -49.02 38.91 -6.90
N ILE A 156 -48.06 39.09 -5.99
CA ILE A 156 -47.74 40.36 -5.35
C ILE A 156 -46.57 41.00 -6.10
N TYR A 157 -46.86 42.13 -6.74
CA TYR A 157 -45.93 43.02 -7.42
C TYR A 157 -45.51 44.18 -6.50
N PHE A 158 -44.42 44.85 -6.82
CA PHE A 158 -43.92 46.05 -6.14
C PHE A 158 -43.77 47.21 -7.11
N ASP A 159 -44.33 48.37 -6.73
CA ASP A 159 -44.18 49.66 -7.42
C ASP A 159 -44.17 50.77 -6.36
N ILE A 160 -43.17 50.74 -5.50
CA ILE A 160 -43.01 51.69 -4.40
C ILE A 160 -42.32 52.95 -4.94
N SER A 161 -42.93 54.11 -4.69
CA SER A 161 -42.34 55.41 -5.06
C SER A 161 -41.19 55.78 -4.13
N GLY A 162 -40.09 56.31 -4.67
CA GLY A 162 -38.97 56.81 -3.88
C GLY A 162 -37.62 56.41 -4.46
N THR A 163 -36.63 56.20 -3.59
CA THR A 163 -35.29 55.75 -3.95
C THR A 163 -34.94 54.49 -3.18
N ALA A 164 -34.47 53.45 -3.88
CA ALA A 164 -33.99 52.22 -3.26
C ALA A 164 -32.83 52.47 -2.26
N PRO A 165 -32.68 51.62 -1.22
CA PRO A 165 -33.52 50.47 -0.89
C PRO A 165 -34.88 50.86 -0.30
N PHE A 166 -35.91 50.08 -0.61
CA PHE A 166 -37.27 50.24 -0.08
C PHE A 166 -37.46 49.32 1.12
N THR A 167 -37.27 49.85 2.32
CA THR A 167 -37.35 49.07 3.57
C THR A 167 -38.75 49.09 4.18
N ILE A 168 -39.39 47.92 4.23
CA ILE A 168 -40.64 47.64 4.92
C ILE A 168 -40.31 47.18 6.34
N VAL A 169 -40.49 48.06 7.32
CA VAL A 169 -40.20 47.79 8.73
C VAL A 169 -41.38 47.10 9.40
N ILE A 170 -41.19 45.86 9.86
CA ILE A 170 -42.20 45.08 10.57
C ILE A 170 -42.07 45.36 12.08
N GLY A 171 -42.88 46.28 12.60
CA GLY A 171 -42.68 46.85 13.94
C GLY A 171 -43.66 46.43 15.04
N THR A 172 -44.81 45.82 14.70
CA THR A 172 -45.90 45.62 15.69
C THR A 172 -46.33 44.17 15.86
N SER A 173 -46.47 43.43 14.75
CA SER A 173 -46.91 42.03 14.73
C SER A 173 -46.35 41.33 13.49
N GLU A 174 -46.24 40.00 13.52
CA GLU A 174 -45.80 39.22 12.36
C GLU A 174 -46.63 39.52 11.12
N LEU A 175 -46.03 39.39 9.95
CA LEU A 175 -46.78 39.39 8.70
C LEU A 175 -47.86 38.28 8.75
N PRO A 176 -49.01 38.49 8.08
CA PRO A 176 -50.04 37.46 7.99
C PRO A 176 -49.46 36.18 7.40
N THR A 177 -49.82 35.02 7.96
CA THR A 177 -49.42 33.73 7.42
C THR A 177 -49.98 33.54 6.02
N VAL A 178 -49.14 33.14 5.06
CA VAL A 178 -49.55 32.73 3.71
C VAL A 178 -50.19 31.35 3.81
N ILE A 179 -51.48 31.24 3.47
CA ILE A 179 -52.26 30.00 3.59
C ILE A 179 -52.71 29.40 2.25
N TYR A 180 -52.55 30.14 1.14
CA TYR A 180 -52.80 29.70 -0.23
C TYR A 180 -51.60 30.02 -1.13
N PRO A 181 -51.46 29.37 -2.31
CA PRO A 181 -50.31 29.54 -3.18
C PRO A 181 -50.13 31.01 -3.57
N ILE A 182 -48.91 31.54 -3.50
CA ILE A 182 -48.64 32.94 -3.80
C ILE A 182 -47.33 33.12 -4.55
N VAL A 183 -47.24 34.15 -5.39
CA VAL A 183 -45.97 34.67 -5.91
C VAL A 183 -45.69 36.01 -5.23
N ILE A 184 -44.57 36.15 -4.55
CA ILE A 184 -44.08 37.44 -4.05
C ILE A 184 -42.82 37.78 -4.85
N ASP A 185 -42.92 38.76 -5.75
CA ASP A 185 -41.87 39.05 -6.70
C ASP A 185 -41.30 40.46 -6.55
N GLY A 186 -40.26 40.59 -5.72
CA GLY A 186 -39.50 41.83 -5.55
C GLY A 186 -38.76 42.29 -6.80
N ARG A 187 -38.59 41.43 -7.81
CA ARG A 187 -37.94 41.78 -9.09
C ARG A 187 -38.80 42.70 -9.95
N THR A 188 -40.08 42.80 -9.61
CA THR A 188 -41.06 43.66 -10.30
C THR A 188 -40.86 45.14 -10.00
N GLN A 189 -40.14 45.47 -8.91
CA GLN A 189 -39.71 46.84 -8.64
C GLN A 189 -38.68 47.29 -9.69
N THR A 190 -38.90 48.44 -10.31
CA THR A 190 -38.09 48.95 -11.43
C THR A 190 -36.57 48.98 -11.13
N GLU A 191 -36.17 49.37 -9.92
CA GLU A 191 -34.77 49.46 -9.49
C GLU A 191 -34.06 48.10 -9.38
N TYR A 192 -34.81 47.00 -9.28
CA TYR A 192 -34.22 45.66 -9.33
C TYR A 192 -33.54 45.42 -10.68
N LEU A 193 -34.17 45.81 -11.80
CA LEU A 193 -33.64 45.60 -13.15
C LEU A 193 -32.34 46.37 -13.41
N VAL A 194 -32.14 47.48 -12.71
CA VAL A 194 -30.92 48.30 -12.82
C VAL A 194 -29.77 47.68 -12.01
N SER A 195 -30.08 47.18 -10.82
CA SER A 195 -29.09 46.65 -9.88
C SER A 195 -28.80 45.16 -10.05
N ASN A 196 -29.71 44.40 -10.67
CA ASN A 196 -29.74 42.94 -10.69
C ASN A 196 -29.61 42.32 -9.28
N SER A 197 -30.16 42.99 -8.26
CA SER A 197 -30.09 42.59 -6.85
C SER A 197 -31.36 43.02 -6.11
N PRO A 198 -31.72 42.35 -4.99
CA PRO A 198 -32.84 42.77 -4.16
C PRO A 198 -32.79 44.24 -3.77
N VAL A 199 -33.90 44.97 -3.99
CA VAL A 199 -34.07 46.37 -3.57
C VAL A 199 -35.20 46.56 -2.56
N ILE A 200 -36.04 45.55 -2.40
CA ILE A 200 -37.10 45.48 -1.37
C ILE A 200 -36.53 44.79 -0.14
N GLU A 201 -36.51 45.47 1.01
CA GLU A 201 -36.10 44.91 2.30
C GLU A 201 -37.31 44.70 3.20
N ILE A 202 -37.47 43.49 3.75
CA ILE A 202 -38.37 43.19 4.86
C ILE A 202 -37.50 43.15 6.12
N ASP A 203 -37.64 44.18 6.96
CA ASP A 203 -36.82 44.35 8.17
C ASP A 203 -37.64 44.07 9.43
N GLY A 204 -37.35 42.95 10.08
CA GLY A 204 -37.93 42.52 11.36
C GLY A 204 -37.21 43.05 12.59
N SER A 205 -36.18 43.90 12.45
CA SER A 205 -35.32 44.34 13.57
C SER A 205 -36.06 45.06 14.70
N SER A 206 -37.24 45.62 14.41
CA SER A 206 -38.11 46.29 15.38
C SER A 206 -39.24 45.39 15.92
N LEU A 207 -39.38 44.17 15.39
CA LEU A 207 -40.38 43.20 15.84
C LEU A 207 -39.95 42.61 17.19
N PRO A 208 -40.88 42.33 18.13
CA PRO A 208 -40.53 41.60 19.34
C PRO A 208 -39.83 40.27 18.99
N ILE A 209 -38.81 39.90 19.76
CA ILE A 209 -38.13 38.60 19.64
C ILE A 209 -39.13 37.44 19.67
N ASN A 210 -38.77 36.29 19.10
CA ASN A 210 -39.64 35.12 18.94
C ASN A 210 -40.79 35.36 17.93
N ASN A 211 -40.50 36.12 16.88
CA ASN A 211 -41.40 36.31 15.75
C ASN A 211 -40.63 36.11 14.45
N SER A 212 -41.34 35.67 13.41
CA SER A 212 -40.78 35.29 12.12
C SER A 212 -41.20 36.26 11.02
N GLY A 213 -40.49 36.21 9.90
CA GLY A 213 -40.80 36.96 8.69
C GLY A 213 -41.94 36.32 7.90
N LEU A 214 -41.62 35.72 6.75
CA LEU A 214 -42.63 35.09 5.90
C LEU A 214 -42.95 33.68 6.39
N LYS A 215 -44.23 33.42 6.66
CA LYS A 215 -44.73 32.10 7.08
C LYS A 215 -45.58 31.49 5.97
N ILE A 216 -45.12 30.39 5.37
CA ILE A 216 -45.81 29.65 4.30
C ILE A 216 -46.39 28.34 4.87
N TYR A 217 -47.69 28.33 5.12
CA TYR A 217 -48.38 27.27 5.87
C TYR A 217 -49.65 26.80 5.15
N GLY A 218 -50.31 25.78 5.71
CA GLY A 218 -51.64 25.37 5.29
C GLY A 218 -51.66 24.83 3.86
N LEU A 219 -52.43 25.47 2.97
CA LEU A 219 -52.64 25.04 1.59
C LEU A 219 -51.71 25.78 0.60
N ALA A 220 -50.73 26.54 1.09
CA ALA A 220 -49.81 27.36 0.30
C ALA A 220 -48.72 26.57 -0.45
N ASN A 221 -49.04 25.38 -0.98
CA ASN A 221 -48.12 24.65 -1.85
C ASN A 221 -47.90 25.41 -3.16
N ASN A 222 -46.74 25.26 -3.80
CA ASN A 222 -46.40 25.96 -5.05
C ASN A 222 -46.24 27.48 -4.90
N SER A 223 -45.89 27.96 -3.71
CA SER A 223 -45.58 29.39 -3.50
C SER A 223 -44.19 29.73 -4.03
N GLU A 224 -44.00 30.96 -4.51
CA GLU A 224 -42.76 31.44 -5.12
C GLU A 224 -42.34 32.78 -4.52
N ILE A 225 -41.08 32.88 -4.09
CA ILE A 225 -40.52 34.06 -3.44
C ILE A 225 -39.25 34.51 -4.18
N TYR A 226 -39.28 35.73 -4.72
CA TYR A 226 -38.22 36.26 -5.58
C TYR A 226 -37.71 37.64 -5.15
N GLY A 227 -36.39 37.84 -5.22
CA GLY A 227 -35.79 39.18 -5.26
C GLY A 227 -35.93 40.03 -3.99
N LEU A 228 -36.11 39.42 -2.82
CA LEU A 228 -36.28 40.12 -1.54
C LEU A 228 -35.01 40.10 -0.68
N SER A 229 -34.77 41.16 0.07
CA SER A 229 -33.88 41.14 1.24
C SER A 229 -34.71 40.93 2.50
N ILE A 230 -34.42 39.89 3.29
CA ILE A 230 -35.21 39.51 4.47
C ILE A 230 -34.29 39.33 5.68
N GLY A 231 -34.47 40.18 6.69
CA GLY A 231 -33.55 40.25 7.83
C GLY A 231 -34.20 40.76 9.12
N GLY A 232 -33.49 40.62 10.24
CA GLY A 232 -33.85 41.22 11.53
C GLY A 232 -34.73 40.36 12.44
N PHE A 233 -35.07 39.12 12.07
CA PHE A 233 -35.96 38.25 12.86
C PHE A 233 -35.19 37.47 13.94
N GLN A 234 -35.38 37.81 15.22
CA GLN A 234 -34.61 37.28 16.35
C GLN A 234 -35.39 36.28 17.22
N MET A 235 -34.68 35.42 17.95
CA MET A 235 -35.25 34.43 18.89
C MET A 235 -34.79 34.72 20.34
N LEU A 236 -35.55 34.23 21.33
CA LEU A 236 -35.13 34.17 22.73
C LEU A 236 -33.95 33.20 22.95
N ASP A 237 -32.98 33.61 23.76
CA ASP A 237 -31.87 32.73 24.22
C ASP A 237 -32.31 31.68 25.25
N VAL A 238 -33.55 31.77 25.76
CA VAL A 238 -34.11 30.85 26.76
C VAL A 238 -35.48 30.33 26.33
N SER A 239 -35.78 29.08 26.68
CA SER A 239 -37.00 28.36 26.31
C SER A 239 -38.29 29.14 26.63
N PRO A 240 -39.35 29.06 25.79
CA PRO A 240 -39.49 28.18 24.61
C PRO A 240 -38.81 28.76 23.36
N PHE A 241 -37.88 27.99 22.77
CA PHE A 241 -37.23 28.32 21.50
C PHE A 241 -38.24 28.24 20.37
N THR A 242 -38.84 29.38 20.04
CA THR A 242 -39.86 29.54 19.00
C THR A 242 -39.48 30.76 18.14
N GLY A 243 -39.93 30.81 16.88
CA GLY A 243 -39.76 31.97 16.00
C GLY A 243 -38.32 32.32 15.60
N GLY A 244 -38.13 33.54 15.07
CA GLY A 244 -36.84 34.03 14.59
C GLY A 244 -36.40 33.51 13.22
N PHE A 245 -37.35 33.00 12.43
CA PHE A 245 -37.12 32.53 11.06
C PHE A 245 -37.28 33.70 10.07
N GLY A 246 -36.36 33.85 9.11
CA GLY A 246 -36.57 34.76 7.99
C GLY A 246 -37.73 34.31 7.09
N ILE A 247 -37.68 33.03 6.68
CA ILE A 247 -38.76 32.34 5.97
C ILE A 247 -39.01 30.98 6.64
N ASP A 248 -40.27 30.71 6.98
CA ASP A 248 -40.72 29.52 7.69
C ASP A 248 -41.74 28.75 6.84
N VAL A 249 -41.41 27.51 6.46
CA VAL A 249 -42.07 26.76 5.37
C VAL A 249 -42.57 25.39 5.84
N TYR A 250 -43.89 25.19 5.75
CA TYR A 250 -44.61 23.98 6.15
C TYR A 250 -45.40 23.35 4.98
N THR A 251 -45.19 23.84 3.75
CA THR A 251 -45.89 23.39 2.53
C THR A 251 -44.89 22.89 1.48
N ASN A 252 -45.36 22.24 0.42
CA ASN A 252 -44.53 21.59 -0.59
C ASN A 252 -44.42 22.40 -1.90
N ASN A 253 -43.45 22.02 -2.74
CA ASN A 253 -43.28 22.52 -4.10
C ASN A 253 -42.99 24.03 -4.20
N ASN A 254 -42.40 24.64 -3.16
CA ASN A 254 -42.12 26.07 -3.16
C ASN A 254 -40.81 26.41 -3.87
N ILE A 255 -40.72 27.62 -4.42
CA ILE A 255 -39.53 28.17 -5.08
C ILE A 255 -39.05 29.40 -4.33
N ILE A 256 -37.79 29.43 -3.92
CA ILE A 256 -37.17 30.58 -3.24
C ILE A 256 -35.89 30.92 -4.00
N GLN A 257 -35.87 32.04 -4.74
CA GLN A 257 -34.77 32.38 -5.67
C GLN A 257 -34.40 33.87 -5.66
N GLY A 258 -33.11 34.15 -5.83
CA GLY A 258 -32.61 35.53 -5.98
C GLY A 258 -32.80 36.42 -4.75
N ASN A 259 -32.98 35.83 -3.55
CA ASN A 259 -33.21 36.56 -2.30
C ASN A 259 -31.91 36.73 -1.51
N TYR A 260 -31.83 37.81 -0.71
CA TYR A 260 -30.78 38.04 0.30
C TYR A 260 -31.37 37.81 1.69
N ILE A 261 -30.96 36.75 2.38
CA ILE A 261 -31.55 36.33 3.66
C ILE A 261 -30.50 36.47 4.76
N GLY A 262 -30.76 37.37 5.70
CA GLY A 262 -29.85 37.76 6.78
C GLY A 262 -28.87 38.88 6.43
N LEU A 263 -28.95 39.42 5.21
CA LEU A 263 -28.21 40.60 4.73
C LEU A 263 -29.16 41.67 4.22
N LYS A 264 -28.71 42.93 4.27
CA LYS A 264 -29.37 44.08 3.66
C LYS A 264 -29.30 44.04 2.12
N PRO A 265 -30.08 44.90 1.42
CA PRO A 265 -30.06 45.01 -0.05
C PRO A 265 -28.69 45.25 -0.68
N ASP A 266 -27.72 45.81 0.07
CA ASP A 266 -26.35 45.99 -0.41
C ASP A 266 -25.56 44.67 -0.57
N GLY A 267 -26.15 43.54 -0.17
CA GLY A 267 -25.56 42.20 -0.29
C GLY A 267 -24.37 41.96 0.65
N ASN A 268 -24.14 42.84 1.62
CA ASN A 268 -22.93 42.82 2.44
C ASN A 268 -23.18 43.15 3.92
N THR A 269 -24.03 44.13 4.21
CA THR A 269 -24.33 44.55 5.58
C THR A 269 -25.24 43.54 6.27
N PHE A 270 -24.90 43.16 7.50
CA PHE A 270 -25.69 42.22 8.30
C PHE A 270 -27.08 42.76 8.63
N ASN A 271 -28.11 41.94 8.42
CA ASN A 271 -29.43 42.10 9.02
C ASN A 271 -29.91 40.75 9.54
N ARG A 272 -29.30 40.28 10.62
CA ARG A 272 -29.30 38.87 11.03
C ARG A 272 -30.71 38.36 11.34
N ASN A 273 -31.01 37.15 10.90
CA ASN A 273 -32.08 36.34 11.48
C ASN A 273 -31.49 35.33 12.47
N TYR A 274 -32.33 34.71 13.30
CA TYR A 274 -31.88 33.55 14.07
C TYR A 274 -31.73 32.34 13.14
N TRP A 275 -32.76 32.02 12.36
CA TRP A 275 -32.70 31.07 11.24
C TRP A 275 -32.97 31.80 9.91
N GLY A 276 -32.30 31.41 8.83
CA GLY A 276 -32.58 31.93 7.50
C GLY A 276 -33.89 31.37 6.94
N ILE A 277 -33.81 30.22 6.28
CA ILE A 277 -34.97 29.47 5.75
C ILE A 277 -35.13 28.17 6.52
N PHE A 278 -36.32 27.91 7.04
CA PHE A 278 -36.64 26.68 7.77
C PHE A 278 -37.78 25.92 7.09
N PHE A 279 -37.58 24.63 6.86
CA PHE A 279 -38.55 23.70 6.29
C PHE A 279 -38.88 22.61 7.29
N LEU A 280 -40.16 22.44 7.62
CA LEU A 280 -40.63 21.33 8.45
C LEU A 280 -41.56 20.41 7.66
N ASN A 281 -41.19 19.13 7.54
CA ASN A 281 -41.96 18.11 6.81
C ASN A 281 -42.43 18.60 5.43
N SER A 282 -41.51 19.17 4.67
CA SER A 282 -41.78 19.92 3.45
C SER A 282 -40.90 19.42 2.31
N SER A 283 -41.54 18.97 1.23
CA SER A 283 -40.95 18.25 0.11
C SER A 283 -40.99 19.02 -1.21
N ASN A 284 -40.11 18.62 -2.13
CA ASN A 284 -40.05 19.09 -3.52
C ASN A 284 -39.81 20.62 -3.64
N ASN A 285 -39.20 21.26 -2.65
CA ASN A 285 -38.90 22.68 -2.70
C ASN A 285 -37.58 22.94 -3.43
N SER A 286 -37.48 24.12 -4.04
CA SER A 286 -36.29 24.61 -4.72
C SER A 286 -35.77 25.86 -4.02
N VAL A 287 -34.55 25.76 -3.47
CA VAL A 287 -33.80 26.89 -2.92
C VAL A 287 -32.68 27.23 -3.89
N GLY A 288 -32.86 28.34 -4.59
CA GLY A 288 -31.98 28.79 -5.66
C GLY A 288 -32.34 28.15 -7.00
N GLY A 289 -31.40 28.17 -7.94
CA GLY A 289 -31.60 27.67 -9.29
C GLY A 289 -30.35 27.86 -10.16
N THR A 290 -30.39 27.33 -11.38
CA THR A 290 -29.25 27.32 -12.32
C THR A 290 -29.30 28.44 -13.36
N GLY A 291 -30.39 29.20 -13.43
CA GLY A 291 -30.50 30.39 -14.25
C GLY A 291 -29.76 31.58 -13.64
N ALA A 292 -29.46 32.58 -14.48
CA ALA A 292 -28.86 33.83 -14.02
C ALA A 292 -29.72 34.47 -12.91
N TYR A 293 -29.07 34.91 -11.82
CA TYR A 293 -29.69 35.56 -10.67
C TYR A 293 -30.75 34.73 -9.91
N GLN A 294 -30.83 33.40 -10.16
CA GLN A 294 -31.73 32.52 -9.40
C GLN A 294 -31.15 32.11 -8.04
N GLY A 295 -29.83 32.16 -7.88
CA GLY A 295 -29.15 31.87 -6.62
C GLY A 295 -29.49 32.86 -5.50
N ASN A 296 -29.73 32.35 -4.29
CA ASN A 296 -29.90 33.20 -3.10
C ASN A 296 -28.55 33.51 -2.45
N VAL A 297 -28.50 34.60 -1.67
CA VAL A 297 -27.42 34.88 -0.72
C VAL A 297 -27.97 34.69 0.69
N ILE A 298 -27.49 33.70 1.43
CA ILE A 298 -28.07 33.28 2.71
C ILE A 298 -26.97 33.28 3.77
N SER A 299 -26.94 34.33 4.60
CA SER A 299 -25.74 34.67 5.35
C SER A 299 -26.06 35.36 6.67
N SER A 300 -25.12 35.29 7.62
CA SER A 300 -25.16 36.01 8.90
C SER A 300 -26.25 35.60 9.89
N ASN A 301 -26.95 34.49 9.61
CA ASN A 301 -27.97 33.95 10.51
C ASN A 301 -27.30 33.27 11.72
N LEU A 302 -27.91 33.41 12.91
CA LEU A 302 -27.31 32.96 14.18
C LEU A 302 -27.37 31.43 14.40
N SER A 303 -28.15 30.71 13.59
CA SER A 303 -28.33 29.26 13.59
C SER A 303 -28.15 28.71 12.17
N GLY A 304 -29.15 28.00 11.62
CA GLY A 304 -29.16 27.48 10.25
C GLY A 304 -29.44 28.57 9.21
N GLY A 305 -28.64 28.61 8.15
CA GLY A 305 -28.94 29.38 6.93
C GLY A 305 -30.12 28.76 6.19
N ILE A 306 -30.02 27.47 5.87
CA ILE A 306 -31.10 26.64 5.32
C ILE A 306 -31.26 25.41 6.21
N THR A 307 -32.49 25.03 6.56
CA THR A 307 -32.72 23.81 7.34
C THR A 307 -33.92 23.03 6.84
N PHE A 308 -33.71 21.75 6.60
CA PHE A 308 -34.76 20.76 6.36
C PHE A 308 -34.88 19.82 7.56
N GLN A 309 -36.05 19.77 8.16
CA GLN A 309 -36.31 18.95 9.34
C GLN A 309 -37.53 18.06 9.17
N GLY A 310 -37.35 16.77 9.42
CA GLY A 310 -38.40 15.76 9.47
C GLY A 310 -38.45 14.84 8.25
N LEU A 311 -39.09 13.67 8.45
CA LEU A 311 -39.07 12.52 7.54
C LEU A 311 -39.70 12.81 6.17
N GLU A 312 -40.59 13.81 6.12
CA GLU A 312 -41.26 14.25 4.90
C GLU A 312 -40.51 15.41 4.22
N CYS A 313 -39.30 15.76 4.67
CA CYS A 313 -38.43 16.68 3.92
C CYS A 313 -37.64 15.92 2.84
N THR A 314 -38.33 15.53 1.77
CA THR A 314 -37.72 14.77 0.65
C THR A 314 -37.75 15.51 -0.67
N ASN A 315 -36.82 15.16 -1.57
CA ASN A 315 -36.72 15.69 -2.93
C ASN A 315 -36.54 17.22 -3.00
N ASN A 316 -36.03 17.84 -1.94
CA ASN A 316 -35.69 19.25 -1.98
C ASN A 316 -34.37 19.44 -2.76
N THR A 317 -34.28 20.55 -3.50
CA THR A 317 -33.11 20.90 -4.30
C THR A 317 -32.53 22.24 -3.85
N VAL A 318 -31.23 22.27 -3.56
CA VAL A 318 -30.47 23.49 -3.21
C VAL A 318 -29.41 23.71 -4.26
N GLN A 319 -29.51 24.77 -5.07
CA GLN A 319 -28.60 25.01 -6.21
C GLN A 319 -28.26 26.49 -6.42
N GLY A 320 -27.03 26.77 -6.81
CA GLY A 320 -26.59 28.11 -7.23
C GLY A 320 -26.52 29.15 -6.12
N ASN A 321 -26.58 28.76 -4.84
CA ASN A 321 -26.65 29.71 -3.72
C ASN A 321 -25.26 30.09 -3.19
N LEU A 322 -25.14 31.32 -2.70
CA LEU A 322 -24.03 31.80 -1.88
C LEU A 322 -24.44 31.76 -0.41
N VAL A 323 -23.88 30.83 0.36
CA VAL A 323 -24.29 30.61 1.76
C VAL A 323 -23.09 30.83 2.69
N GLY A 324 -23.22 31.83 3.56
CA GLY A 324 -22.14 32.26 4.46
C GLY A 324 -21.11 33.19 3.81
N THR A 325 -21.41 33.78 2.66
CA THR A 325 -20.60 34.83 2.00
C THR A 325 -21.46 36.07 1.69
N ASP A 326 -20.83 37.17 1.31
CA ASP A 326 -21.52 38.30 0.72
C ASP A 326 -22.05 37.98 -0.69
N ALA A 327 -22.78 38.90 -1.31
CA ALA A 327 -23.34 38.72 -2.64
C ALA A 327 -22.29 38.56 -3.75
N THR A 328 -21.03 38.93 -3.50
CA THR A 328 -19.92 38.71 -4.44
C THR A 328 -19.28 37.34 -4.31
N GLY A 329 -19.48 36.65 -3.18
CA GLY A 329 -18.80 35.41 -2.84
C GLY A 329 -17.33 35.60 -2.45
N LEU A 330 -16.90 36.85 -2.21
CA LEU A 330 -15.51 37.23 -1.93
C LEU A 330 -15.29 37.75 -0.50
N LEU A 331 -16.34 37.90 0.30
CA LEU A 331 -16.23 38.24 1.72
C LEU A 331 -16.98 37.22 2.60
N PRO A 332 -16.40 36.77 3.73
CA PRO A 332 -17.06 35.84 4.64
C PRO A 332 -18.18 36.52 5.41
N ARG A 333 -19.37 35.93 5.42
CA ARG A 333 -20.59 36.42 6.10
C ARG A 333 -21.35 35.24 6.74
N GLY A 334 -20.62 34.41 7.46
CA GLY A 334 -21.02 33.10 7.99
C GLY A 334 -22.39 32.99 8.65
N ASN A 335 -23.05 31.83 8.46
CA ASN A 335 -24.06 31.33 9.39
C ASN A 335 -23.40 30.42 10.44
N ARG A 336 -24.12 29.99 11.48
CA ARG A 336 -23.60 28.92 12.37
C ARG A 336 -23.57 27.57 11.64
N PHE A 337 -24.68 27.20 11.02
CA PHE A 337 -24.75 26.07 10.09
C PHE A 337 -25.21 26.63 8.75
N ASN A 338 -24.46 26.42 7.66
CA ASN A 338 -24.90 26.94 6.37
C ASN A 338 -26.12 26.17 5.84
N LEU A 339 -26.10 24.83 5.93
CA LEU A 339 -27.25 23.97 5.64
C LEU A 339 -27.37 22.83 6.66
N GLN A 340 -28.60 22.49 7.06
CA GLN A 340 -28.89 21.34 7.93
C GLN A 340 -29.94 20.41 7.33
N LEU A 341 -29.69 19.10 7.45
CA LEU A 341 -30.60 18.01 7.11
C LEU A 341 -30.84 17.18 8.37
N ILE A 342 -32.01 17.30 8.99
CA ILE A 342 -32.35 16.65 10.25
C ILE A 342 -33.46 15.64 9.98
N ASP A 343 -33.10 14.36 9.94
CA ASP A 343 -34.00 13.27 9.54
C ASP A 343 -34.68 13.52 8.19
N ALA A 344 -33.97 14.18 7.26
CA ALA A 344 -34.46 14.60 5.94
C ALA A 344 -33.83 13.74 4.82
N PRO A 345 -34.59 12.84 4.17
CA PRO A 345 -34.07 11.91 3.17
C PRO A 345 -34.17 12.43 1.72
N ASN A 346 -33.40 11.85 0.80
CA ASN A 346 -33.48 12.03 -0.66
C ASN A 346 -33.44 13.48 -1.17
N ASN A 347 -32.60 14.34 -0.58
CA ASN A 347 -32.42 15.73 -1.04
C ASN A 347 -31.18 15.86 -1.95
N ILE A 348 -31.22 16.83 -2.86
CA ILE A 348 -30.16 17.14 -3.82
C ILE A 348 -29.55 18.50 -3.50
N ILE A 349 -28.24 18.51 -3.30
CA ILE A 349 -27.48 19.71 -2.95
C ILE A 349 -26.39 19.90 -3.99
N GLY A 350 -26.56 20.92 -4.82
CA GLY A 350 -25.67 21.27 -5.92
C GLY A 350 -25.99 20.53 -7.22
N GLY A 351 -24.98 20.32 -8.04
CA GLY A 351 -25.08 19.68 -9.35
C GLY A 351 -23.77 19.79 -10.14
N ASN A 352 -23.77 19.25 -11.36
CA ASN A 352 -22.56 19.09 -12.18
C ASN A 352 -22.14 20.33 -13.00
N THR A 353 -22.80 21.47 -12.83
CA THR A 353 -22.49 22.72 -13.55
C THR A 353 -22.05 23.82 -12.58
N PRO A 354 -21.22 24.78 -13.02
CA PRO A 354 -20.90 25.96 -12.20
C PRO A 354 -22.12 26.75 -11.73
N ALA A 355 -23.22 26.74 -12.49
CA ALA A 355 -24.46 27.43 -12.11
C ALA A 355 -25.27 26.69 -11.03
N ALA A 356 -25.14 25.37 -10.93
CA ALA A 356 -25.77 24.59 -9.87
C ALA A 356 -24.98 24.61 -8.55
N ARG A 357 -23.69 24.98 -8.60
CA ARG A 357 -22.78 25.01 -7.45
C ARG A 357 -23.27 25.93 -6.36
N ASN A 358 -23.36 25.41 -5.15
CA ASN A 358 -23.48 26.26 -3.96
C ASN A 358 -22.10 26.50 -3.33
N ILE A 359 -21.99 27.62 -2.63
CA ILE A 359 -20.85 27.95 -1.76
C ILE A 359 -21.34 27.87 -0.31
N PHE A 360 -20.73 27.02 0.52
CA PHE A 360 -21.07 26.82 1.93
C PHE A 360 -19.83 27.10 2.79
N SER A 361 -19.61 28.36 3.13
CA SER A 361 -18.35 28.81 3.72
C SER A 361 -18.54 29.70 4.95
N ALA A 362 -17.43 30.01 5.64
CA ALA A 362 -17.39 30.87 6.80
C ALA A 362 -18.33 30.46 7.95
N GLY A 363 -18.63 29.17 8.12
CA GLY A 363 -19.43 28.70 9.24
C GLY A 363 -18.78 29.10 10.57
N GLU A 364 -19.41 30.01 11.32
CA GLU A 364 -18.84 30.67 12.50
C GLU A 364 -19.75 30.55 13.73
N ASN A 365 -19.18 30.47 14.94
CA ASN A 365 -19.97 30.51 16.18
C ASN A 365 -19.93 31.92 16.79
N ASN A 366 -21.11 32.54 16.94
CA ASN A 366 -21.27 33.81 17.64
C ASN A 366 -21.50 33.66 19.17
N GLN A 367 -21.55 32.43 19.71
CA GLN A 367 -21.87 32.10 21.11
C GLN A 367 -20.69 31.53 21.94
N ASN A 368 -19.45 32.00 21.72
CA ASN A 368 -18.27 31.71 22.58
C ASN A 368 -17.81 30.23 22.71
N ALA A 369 -18.32 29.28 21.91
CA ALA A 369 -17.83 27.90 21.89
C ALA A 369 -17.16 27.55 20.54
N ILE A 370 -15.91 27.08 20.56
CA ILE A 370 -15.06 26.95 19.35
C ILE A 370 -15.44 25.71 18.48
N VAL A 371 -16.69 25.22 18.48
CA VAL A 371 -16.98 23.83 18.05
C VAL A 371 -18.11 23.59 17.03
N ASP A 372 -18.89 24.59 16.60
CA ASP A 372 -20.14 24.29 15.84
C ASP A 372 -20.24 24.81 14.39
N GLY A 373 -19.41 25.78 13.99
CA GLY A 373 -19.49 26.40 12.66
C GLY A 373 -19.31 25.40 11.50
N THR A 374 -20.35 25.10 10.73
CA THR A 374 -20.32 23.98 9.75
C THR A 374 -20.93 24.37 8.40
N GLY A 375 -20.36 23.85 7.31
CA GLY A 375 -20.96 23.94 5.97
C GLY A 375 -22.30 23.21 5.90
N ILE A 376 -22.28 21.87 5.83
CA ILE A 376 -23.48 21.03 5.90
C ILE A 376 -23.45 20.15 7.16
N SER A 377 -24.57 20.08 7.88
CA SER A 377 -24.79 19.09 8.94
C SER A 377 -25.94 18.15 8.59
N MET A 378 -25.66 16.85 8.50
CA MET A 378 -26.64 15.77 8.40
C MET A 378 -26.78 15.09 9.76
N LYS A 379 -28.01 14.98 10.26
CA LYS A 379 -28.30 14.41 11.57
C LYS A 379 -29.48 13.45 11.53
N GLY A 380 -29.37 12.35 12.28
CA GLY A 380 -30.46 11.40 12.49
C GLY A 380 -30.43 10.23 11.50
N ALA A 381 -31.01 9.10 11.92
CA ALA A 381 -31.01 7.84 11.18
C ALA A 381 -31.77 7.92 9.84
N SER A 382 -32.63 8.92 9.67
CA SER A 382 -33.42 9.11 8.46
C SER A 382 -32.84 10.15 7.49
N ALA A 383 -31.70 10.76 7.83
CA ALA A 383 -30.95 11.57 6.87
C ALA A 383 -30.20 10.64 5.90
N ILE A 384 -30.95 10.06 4.97
CA ILE A 384 -30.49 9.02 4.04
C ILE A 384 -30.67 9.40 2.57
N ASN A 385 -29.88 8.79 1.68
CA ASN A 385 -29.97 8.97 0.23
C ASN A 385 -29.84 10.43 -0.25
N ASN A 386 -29.24 11.31 0.55
CA ASN A 386 -28.96 12.66 0.13
C ASN A 386 -27.75 12.67 -0.81
N THR A 387 -27.77 13.54 -1.82
CA THR A 387 -26.70 13.69 -2.80
C THR A 387 -26.12 15.11 -2.72
N ILE A 388 -24.83 15.22 -2.47
CA ILE A 388 -24.11 16.50 -2.34
C ILE A 388 -23.04 16.55 -3.43
N THR A 389 -23.25 17.31 -4.51
CA THR A 389 -22.36 17.32 -5.68
C THR A 389 -22.00 18.73 -6.16
N GLY A 390 -20.75 18.90 -6.60
CA GLY A 390 -20.27 20.10 -7.29
C GLY A 390 -20.25 21.39 -6.46
N ASN A 391 -20.34 21.31 -5.13
CA ASN A 391 -20.35 22.44 -4.21
C ASN A 391 -18.96 22.78 -3.69
N TYR A 392 -18.77 24.02 -3.22
CA TYR A 392 -17.56 24.44 -2.53
C TYR A 392 -17.83 24.68 -1.04
N PHE A 393 -16.95 24.18 -0.19
CA PHE A 393 -17.04 24.25 1.26
C PHE A 393 -15.76 24.82 1.85
N GLY A 394 -15.90 25.92 2.60
CA GLY A 394 -14.78 26.54 3.31
C GLY A 394 -13.86 27.38 2.41
N THR A 395 -14.31 27.71 1.19
CA THR A 395 -13.58 28.52 0.22
C THR A 395 -14.40 29.71 -0.26
N ASP A 396 -13.74 30.64 -0.95
CA ASP A 396 -14.40 31.63 -1.78
C ASP A 396 -15.08 30.98 -3.00
N ILE A 397 -15.81 31.80 -3.78
CA ILE A 397 -16.50 31.36 -4.99
C ILE A 397 -15.55 30.78 -6.07
N THR A 398 -14.27 31.18 -6.06
CA THR A 398 -13.27 30.67 -7.01
C THR A 398 -12.68 29.33 -6.60
N GLY A 399 -12.77 28.96 -5.32
CA GLY A 399 -12.17 27.75 -4.76
C GLY A 399 -10.66 27.87 -4.54
N ASN A 400 -10.11 29.09 -4.47
CA ASN A 400 -8.67 29.34 -4.31
C ASN A 400 -8.32 30.07 -3.01
N LEU A 401 -9.28 30.69 -2.32
CA LEU A 401 -9.07 31.35 -1.04
C LEU A 401 -9.90 30.67 0.05
N ALA A 402 -9.33 30.54 1.24
CA ALA A 402 -9.99 29.88 2.37
C ALA A 402 -10.94 30.85 3.07
N PHE A 403 -12.19 30.45 3.23
CA PHE A 403 -13.20 31.02 4.12
C PHE A 403 -13.68 29.92 5.09
N PRO A 404 -12.89 29.60 6.12
CA PRO A 404 -13.04 28.39 6.92
C PRO A 404 -14.42 28.19 7.54
N ASN A 405 -14.93 26.96 7.49
CA ASN A 405 -15.92 26.52 8.48
C ASN A 405 -15.18 26.02 9.74
N VAL A 406 -15.54 26.54 10.91
CA VAL A 406 -14.82 26.32 12.19
C VAL A 406 -14.76 24.84 12.62
N ARG A 407 -15.79 24.05 12.31
CA ARG A 407 -15.89 22.64 12.67
C ARG A 407 -15.65 21.73 11.48
N ALA A 408 -16.55 21.75 10.49
CA ALA A 408 -16.42 20.89 9.32
C ALA A 408 -17.00 21.50 8.05
N GLY A 409 -16.47 21.10 6.89
CA GLY A 409 -17.15 21.34 5.61
C GLY A 409 -18.45 20.55 5.56
N ILE A 410 -18.39 19.25 5.85
CA ILE A 410 -19.56 18.36 5.94
C ILE A 410 -19.48 17.53 7.24
N LEU A 411 -20.55 17.55 8.04
CA LEU A 411 -20.70 16.79 9.28
C LEU A 411 -21.82 15.76 9.14
N LEU A 412 -21.53 14.50 9.43
CA LEU A 412 -22.50 13.41 9.54
C LEU A 412 -22.54 12.97 11.01
N VAL A 413 -23.70 13.12 11.65
CA VAL A 413 -23.79 12.91 13.10
C VAL A 413 -25.02 12.10 13.50
N PHE A 414 -24.80 11.04 14.27
CA PHE A 414 -25.84 10.20 14.86
C PHE A 414 -26.84 9.63 13.85
N GLY A 415 -26.37 8.80 12.90
CA GLY A 415 -27.24 7.99 12.05
C GLY A 415 -27.29 8.23 10.54
N PRO A 416 -26.75 9.31 9.93
CA PRO A 416 -26.83 9.45 8.48
C PRO A 416 -26.25 8.26 7.71
N ASN A 417 -27.04 7.67 6.82
CA ASN A 417 -26.68 6.47 6.08
C ASN A 417 -26.98 6.58 4.58
N ASN A 418 -26.26 5.84 3.73
CA ASN A 418 -26.53 5.79 2.28
C ASN A 418 -26.48 7.15 1.57
N ASN A 419 -25.71 8.11 2.08
CA ASN A 419 -25.56 9.41 1.42
C ASN A 419 -24.37 9.39 0.45
N THR A 420 -24.47 10.20 -0.61
CA THR A 420 -23.41 10.37 -1.60
C THR A 420 -22.83 11.77 -1.53
N ILE A 421 -21.51 11.86 -1.33
CA ILE A 421 -20.75 13.11 -1.28
C ILE A 421 -19.79 13.13 -2.47
N GLY A 422 -20.11 13.96 -3.44
CA GLY A 422 -19.44 14.07 -4.73
C GLY A 422 -20.04 13.11 -5.76
N GLY A 423 -19.32 12.86 -6.84
CA GLY A 423 -19.81 12.06 -7.96
C GLY A 423 -18.71 11.68 -8.93
N THR A 424 -19.09 11.07 -10.06
CA THR A 424 -18.14 10.58 -11.07
C THR A 424 -18.25 11.32 -12.40
N GLY A 425 -19.30 12.12 -12.57
CA GLY A 425 -19.44 13.02 -13.71
C GLY A 425 -18.52 14.25 -13.57
N PRO A 426 -18.07 14.85 -14.70
CA PRO A 426 -17.37 16.12 -14.69
C PRO A 426 -18.17 17.18 -13.91
N GLY A 427 -17.50 17.87 -12.98
CA GLY A 427 -18.12 18.92 -12.17
C GLY A 427 -18.95 18.44 -10.97
N GLU A 428 -19.13 17.12 -10.76
CA GLU A 428 -19.85 16.58 -9.60
C GLU A 428 -19.02 16.51 -8.32
N GLY A 429 -17.69 16.56 -8.44
CA GLY A 429 -16.77 16.60 -7.30
C GLY A 429 -16.91 17.89 -6.51
N ASN A 430 -17.03 17.79 -5.18
CA ASN A 430 -17.02 18.96 -4.31
C ASN A 430 -15.58 19.43 -4.04
N VAL A 431 -15.40 20.71 -3.71
CA VAL A 431 -14.17 21.25 -3.12
C VAL A 431 -14.42 21.47 -1.64
N ILE A 432 -13.67 20.78 -0.78
CA ILE A 432 -13.88 20.75 0.67
C ILE A 432 -12.56 21.10 1.35
N SER A 433 -12.36 22.40 1.57
CA SER A 433 -11.03 22.96 1.88
C SER A 433 -11.12 24.15 2.82
N GLY A 434 -10.02 24.47 3.51
CA GLY A 434 -9.98 25.57 4.47
C GLY A 434 -10.72 25.32 5.79
N ASN A 435 -11.28 24.13 6.03
CA ASN A 435 -12.08 23.82 7.22
C ASN A 435 -11.22 23.24 8.35
N ASN A 436 -11.74 23.13 9.57
CA ASN A 436 -11.05 22.31 10.57
C ASN A 436 -11.06 20.83 10.14
N GLN A 437 -12.25 20.22 9.99
CA GLN A 437 -12.37 18.91 9.34
C GLN A 437 -12.97 19.08 7.94
N GLY A 438 -12.45 18.42 6.92
CA GLY A 438 -13.10 18.42 5.61
C GLY A 438 -14.47 17.74 5.71
N ILE A 439 -14.46 16.44 5.98
CA ILE A 439 -15.66 15.63 6.25
C ILE A 439 -15.51 14.95 7.61
N TYR A 440 -16.50 15.08 8.50
CA TYR A 440 -16.46 14.50 9.83
C TYR A 440 -17.65 13.54 10.08
N PHE A 441 -17.31 12.30 10.41
CA PHE A 441 -18.22 11.23 10.82
C PHE A 441 -18.23 11.10 12.34
N GLN A 442 -19.42 11.22 12.92
CA GLN A 442 -19.69 11.07 14.35
C GLN A 442 -20.87 10.12 14.56
N GLY A 443 -20.59 8.82 14.63
CA GLY A 443 -21.52 7.80 15.09
C GLY A 443 -21.85 7.91 16.59
N SER A 444 -22.73 7.04 17.06
CA SER A 444 -23.04 6.86 18.48
C SER A 444 -22.70 5.43 18.92
N GLU A 445 -22.27 5.25 20.16
CA GLU A 445 -21.93 3.93 20.75
C GLU A 445 -23.18 3.12 21.15
N SER A 446 -24.37 3.74 21.17
CA SER A 446 -25.63 3.13 21.63
C SER A 446 -26.68 3.00 20.52
N GLY A 447 -26.22 2.81 19.27
CA GLY A 447 -27.06 2.78 18.06
C GLY A 447 -27.00 4.10 17.28
N ASN A 448 -27.53 4.08 16.05
CA ASN A 448 -27.39 5.12 15.01
C ASN A 448 -25.96 5.25 14.44
N PRO A 449 -25.43 4.18 13.81
CA PRO A 449 -24.15 4.24 13.12
C PRO A 449 -24.21 5.23 11.95
N VAL A 450 -23.08 5.86 11.63
CA VAL A 450 -22.90 6.57 10.36
C VAL A 450 -22.31 5.58 9.37
N SER A 451 -23.13 5.08 8.45
CA SER A 451 -22.77 3.92 7.64
C SER A 451 -23.22 3.97 6.18
N ASN A 452 -22.57 3.18 5.33
CA ASN A 452 -22.92 3.06 3.91
C ASN A 452 -22.88 4.38 3.14
N ASN A 453 -22.16 5.40 3.65
CA ASN A 453 -21.97 6.65 2.93
C ASN A 453 -20.83 6.49 1.91
N THR A 454 -20.95 7.18 0.78
CA THR A 454 -20.02 7.06 -0.35
C THR A 454 -19.45 8.44 -0.70
N ILE A 455 -18.13 8.55 -0.79
CA ILE A 455 -17.40 9.80 -1.06
C ILE A 455 -16.63 9.67 -2.37
N LEU A 456 -16.98 10.42 -3.42
CA LEU A 456 -16.46 10.23 -4.79
C LEU A 456 -16.00 11.53 -5.44
N GLY A 457 -14.84 11.51 -6.10
CA GLY A 457 -14.43 12.57 -7.02
C GLY A 457 -14.16 13.94 -6.38
N ASN A 458 -14.02 14.03 -5.05
CA ASN A 458 -13.89 15.31 -4.34
C ASN A 458 -12.42 15.79 -4.28
N TYR A 459 -12.25 17.10 -4.14
CA TYR A 459 -10.99 17.78 -3.82
C TYR A 459 -11.03 18.21 -2.36
N ILE A 460 -10.17 17.65 -1.52
CA ILE A 460 -10.21 17.83 -0.07
C ILE A 460 -8.85 18.31 0.43
N GLY A 461 -8.81 19.54 0.97
CA GLY A 461 -7.58 20.20 1.44
C GLY A 461 -6.77 20.89 0.34
N THR A 462 -7.33 20.98 -0.87
CA THR A 462 -6.71 21.59 -2.05
C THR A 462 -7.61 22.65 -2.66
N ASN A 463 -7.07 23.48 -3.56
CA ASN A 463 -7.89 24.38 -4.37
C ASN A 463 -8.75 23.60 -5.38
N ALA A 464 -9.64 24.29 -6.09
CA ALA A 464 -10.53 23.69 -7.09
C ALA A 464 -9.82 22.96 -8.25
N ALA A 465 -8.55 23.28 -8.53
CA ALA A 465 -7.74 22.61 -9.53
C ALA A 465 -6.96 21.40 -8.98
N GLY A 466 -6.95 21.20 -7.66
CA GLY A 466 -6.20 20.15 -6.98
C GLY A 466 -4.68 20.26 -7.12
N ASN A 467 -4.15 21.47 -7.31
CA ASN A 467 -2.73 21.72 -7.54
C ASN A 467 -2.08 22.66 -6.50
N MET A 468 -2.88 23.24 -5.60
CA MET A 468 -2.40 24.08 -4.50
C MET A 468 -3.08 23.66 -3.20
N ALA A 469 -2.35 23.74 -2.09
CA ALA A 469 -2.87 23.40 -0.78
C ALA A 469 -3.80 24.51 -0.30
N LEU A 470 -4.99 24.13 0.14
CA LEU A 470 -5.95 24.99 0.81
C LEU A 470 -6.41 24.22 2.06
N PRO A 471 -5.54 24.13 3.07
CA PRO A 471 -5.56 23.06 4.07
C PRO A 471 -6.87 22.98 4.82
N ASN A 472 -7.38 21.76 5.02
CA ASN A 472 -8.10 21.47 6.26
C ASN A 472 -7.10 21.06 7.36
N THR A 473 -7.55 20.91 8.61
CA THR A 473 -6.75 20.21 9.62
C THR A 473 -6.65 18.72 9.27
N VAL A 474 -7.78 18.00 9.24
CA VAL A 474 -7.88 16.62 8.73
C VAL A 474 -8.79 16.63 7.51
N GLY A 475 -8.44 15.87 6.47
CA GLY A 475 -9.29 15.75 5.28
C GLY A 475 -10.62 15.05 5.60
N ILE A 476 -10.56 13.81 6.06
CA ILE A 476 -11.73 13.01 6.47
C ILE A 476 -11.47 12.40 7.85
N LEU A 477 -12.38 12.62 8.81
CA LEU A 477 -12.27 12.12 10.18
C LEU A 477 -13.44 11.19 10.53
N MET A 478 -13.14 10.00 11.04
CA MET A 478 -14.06 9.09 11.72
C MET A 478 -13.63 8.97 13.19
N GLY A 479 -14.08 9.94 13.98
CA GLY A 479 -13.46 10.25 15.27
C GLY A 479 -14.04 9.50 16.46
N THR A 480 -15.36 9.28 16.49
CA THR A 480 -16.08 8.72 17.65
C THR A 480 -17.30 7.92 17.21
N GLY A 481 -17.71 6.94 18.03
CA GLY A 481 -18.89 6.10 17.79
C GLY A 481 -18.77 5.17 16.57
N GLU A 482 -19.87 4.51 16.21
CA GLU A 482 -19.91 3.54 15.11
C GLU A 482 -19.91 4.23 13.72
N ASN A 483 -18.79 4.15 13.00
CA ASN A 483 -18.65 4.67 11.63
C ASN A 483 -18.27 3.52 10.68
N ASN A 484 -19.25 2.75 10.22
CA ASN A 484 -18.99 1.45 9.60
C ASN A 484 -19.43 1.41 8.13
N LEU A 485 -18.84 0.53 7.32
CA LEU A 485 -19.30 0.27 5.93
C LEU A 485 -19.31 1.51 5.02
N ASN A 486 -18.51 2.54 5.33
CA ASN A 486 -18.40 3.71 4.47
C ASN A 486 -17.35 3.48 3.38
N THR A 487 -17.57 4.06 2.20
CA THR A 487 -16.67 3.95 1.05
C THR A 487 -16.10 5.32 0.69
N ILE A 488 -14.77 5.42 0.64
CA ILE A 488 -14.03 6.60 0.23
C ILE A 488 -13.32 6.29 -1.08
N GLY A 489 -13.82 6.87 -2.17
CA GLY A 489 -13.39 6.62 -3.53
C GLY A 489 -14.16 5.47 -4.20
N GLY A 490 -13.61 4.88 -5.25
CA GLY A 490 -14.33 3.88 -6.04
C GLY A 490 -13.49 3.23 -7.15
N PRO A 491 -14.08 2.37 -7.99
CA PRO A 491 -13.31 1.52 -8.90
C PRO A 491 -12.72 2.25 -10.12
N THR A 492 -13.10 3.51 -10.39
CA THR A 492 -12.69 4.23 -11.60
C THR A 492 -11.89 5.50 -11.27
N SER A 493 -11.05 5.98 -12.19
CA SER A 493 -10.34 7.25 -12.02
C SER A 493 -11.28 8.43 -11.75
N ALA A 494 -12.51 8.39 -12.27
CA ALA A 494 -13.52 9.41 -12.04
C ALA A 494 -14.07 9.43 -10.59
N SER A 495 -14.03 8.29 -9.89
CA SER A 495 -14.43 8.20 -8.47
C SER A 495 -13.35 8.63 -7.48
N ARG A 496 -12.13 8.90 -7.95
CA ARG A 496 -10.97 9.23 -7.12
C ARG A 496 -11.14 10.55 -6.39
N ASN A 497 -11.00 10.52 -5.07
CA ASN A 497 -10.83 11.76 -4.32
C ASN A 497 -9.35 12.16 -4.32
N ILE A 498 -9.10 13.48 -4.31
CA ILE A 498 -7.79 14.09 -4.08
C ILE A 498 -7.79 14.63 -2.65
N ILE A 499 -7.07 13.98 -1.74
CA ILE A 499 -7.09 14.26 -0.29
C ILE A 499 -5.67 14.65 0.15
N SER A 500 -5.36 15.93 -0.04
CA SER A 500 -3.99 16.43 -0.05
C SER A 500 -3.91 17.81 0.58
N GLY A 501 -2.71 18.24 0.97
CA GLY A 501 -2.48 19.57 1.51
C GLY A 501 -3.08 19.86 2.88
N ASN A 502 -3.60 18.85 3.60
CA ASN A 502 -4.13 19.02 4.96
C ASN A 502 -2.99 19.15 5.98
N THR A 503 -3.20 19.87 7.09
CA THR A 503 -2.13 20.09 8.09
C THR A 503 -1.89 18.88 9.00
N PHE A 504 -2.77 17.89 9.00
CA PHE A 504 -2.67 16.64 9.77
C PHE A 504 -2.82 15.44 8.81
N ASP A 505 -3.64 14.44 9.14
CA ASP A 505 -3.88 13.27 8.29
C ASP A 505 -4.79 13.61 7.11
N GLY A 506 -4.60 12.91 5.98
CA GLY A 506 -5.57 12.92 4.89
C GLY A 506 -6.89 12.27 5.33
N ILE A 507 -6.82 11.03 5.82
CA ILE A 507 -7.94 10.29 6.41
C ILE A 507 -7.54 9.77 7.79
N SER A 508 -8.38 9.96 8.80
CA SER A 508 -8.17 9.43 10.15
C SER A 508 -9.37 8.63 10.61
N ILE A 509 -9.19 7.32 10.83
CA ILE A 509 -10.20 6.40 11.35
C ILE A 509 -9.78 5.98 12.77
N SER A 510 -10.30 6.69 13.76
CA SER A 510 -10.09 6.35 15.18
C SER A 510 -11.15 5.38 15.69
N ASN A 511 -12.37 5.45 15.14
CA ASN A 511 -13.49 4.58 15.47
C ASN A 511 -14.28 4.26 14.19
N GLY A 512 -14.51 2.98 13.91
CA GLY A 512 -15.21 2.51 12.71
C GLY A 512 -14.58 1.28 12.09
N GLU A 513 -15.41 0.35 11.63
CA GLU A 513 -15.00 -0.93 11.05
C GLU A 513 -15.59 -1.17 9.66
N ALA A 514 -14.98 -2.08 8.89
CA ALA A 514 -15.47 -2.45 7.56
C ALA A 514 -15.59 -1.27 6.58
N ASN A 515 -14.80 -0.21 6.78
CA ASN A 515 -14.72 0.89 5.82
C ASN A 515 -13.77 0.53 4.68
N THR A 516 -14.07 1.03 3.48
CA THR A 516 -13.26 0.83 2.28
C THR A 516 -12.72 2.15 1.78
N ILE A 517 -11.39 2.26 1.69
CA ILE A 517 -10.69 3.41 1.11
C ILE A 517 -10.06 2.93 -0.19
N LYS A 518 -10.60 3.39 -1.34
CA LYS A 518 -10.21 2.86 -2.64
C LYS A 518 -9.91 3.92 -3.69
N ASN A 519 -8.75 3.78 -4.36
CA ASN A 519 -8.37 4.57 -5.53
C ASN A 519 -8.45 6.10 -5.32
N ASN A 520 -7.91 6.56 -4.19
CA ASN A 520 -7.73 7.97 -3.87
C ASN A 520 -6.27 8.38 -4.08
N TYR A 521 -6.03 9.68 -4.27
CA TYR A 521 -4.68 10.27 -4.17
C TYR A 521 -4.55 11.01 -2.85
N MET A 522 -3.45 10.79 -2.13
CA MET A 522 -3.20 11.41 -0.84
C MET A 522 -1.77 11.93 -0.73
N GLY A 523 -1.66 13.25 -0.54
CA GLY A 523 -0.39 13.97 -0.49
C GLY A 523 0.20 14.32 -1.88
N LEU A 524 -0.63 14.20 -2.92
CA LEU A 524 -0.31 14.48 -4.32
C LEU A 524 -1.27 15.50 -4.93
N ASP A 525 -0.86 16.12 -6.02
CA ASP A 525 -1.77 16.89 -6.88
C ASP A 525 -2.77 16.01 -7.62
N ALA A 526 -3.75 16.63 -8.28
CA ALA A 526 -4.79 15.94 -9.05
C ALA A 526 -4.24 15.08 -10.22
N LEU A 527 -3.02 15.37 -10.69
CA LEU A 527 -2.34 14.60 -11.74
C LEU A 527 -1.63 13.36 -11.19
N GLY A 528 -1.42 13.28 -9.86
CA GLY A 528 -0.71 12.18 -9.22
C GLY A 528 0.79 12.19 -9.49
N THR A 529 1.35 13.37 -9.76
CA THR A 529 2.76 13.56 -10.13
C THR A 529 3.47 14.64 -9.33
N GLY A 530 2.73 15.62 -8.80
CA GLY A 530 3.27 16.70 -7.98
C GLY A 530 3.08 16.45 -6.49
N LEU A 531 4.03 16.91 -5.67
CA LEU A 531 3.94 16.85 -4.21
C LEU A 531 2.92 17.88 -3.69
N LEU A 532 1.97 17.40 -2.89
CA LEU A 532 0.99 18.22 -2.17
C LEU A 532 0.68 17.59 -0.80
N GLY A 533 1.75 17.33 -0.05
CA GLY A 533 1.75 16.48 1.14
C GLY A 533 0.75 16.86 2.23
N ASN A 534 0.21 15.86 2.91
CA ASN A 534 -0.44 16.07 4.21
C ASN A 534 0.61 16.21 5.33
N GLY A 535 0.27 16.92 6.40
CA GLY A 535 1.16 17.20 7.52
C GLY A 535 1.47 16.01 8.43
N GLN A 536 0.67 14.94 8.37
CA GLN A 536 0.95 13.67 9.04
C GLN A 536 0.89 12.47 8.09
N ALA A 537 -0.04 11.53 8.28
CA ALA A 537 -0.18 10.37 7.43
C ALA A 537 -1.13 10.64 6.25
N GLY A 538 -0.97 9.91 5.15
CA GLY A 538 -2.03 9.83 4.15
C GLY A 538 -3.30 9.23 4.78
N ILE A 539 -3.14 8.08 5.43
CA ILE A 539 -4.18 7.40 6.20
C ILE A 539 -3.67 7.02 7.59
N TYR A 540 -4.44 7.35 8.62
CA TYR A 540 -4.31 6.84 9.98
C TYR A 540 -5.50 5.93 10.32
N ILE A 541 -5.25 4.73 10.86
CA ILE A 541 -6.28 3.79 11.35
C ILE A 541 -5.90 3.30 12.75
N ASN A 542 -6.85 3.36 13.68
CA ASN A 542 -6.75 2.76 15.01
C ASN A 542 -7.98 1.90 15.35
N SER A 543 -8.51 1.20 14.35
CA SER A 543 -9.68 0.33 14.43
C SER A 543 -9.51 -0.91 13.53
N ALA A 544 -10.52 -1.78 13.48
CA ALA A 544 -10.43 -3.08 12.85
C ALA A 544 -11.15 -3.21 11.50
N ASN A 545 -10.81 -4.27 10.74
CA ASN A 545 -11.56 -4.74 9.56
C ASN A 545 -11.69 -3.73 8.40
N ASN A 546 -10.80 -2.74 8.27
CA ASN A 546 -10.86 -1.78 7.15
C ASN A 546 -10.03 -2.26 5.95
N VAL A 547 -10.43 -1.82 4.76
CA VAL A 547 -9.76 -2.15 3.50
C VAL A 547 -9.18 -0.88 2.86
N ILE A 548 -7.87 -0.88 2.62
CA ILE A 548 -7.14 0.17 1.91
C ILE A 548 -6.65 -0.41 0.59
N ASP A 549 -7.29 -0.02 -0.52
CA ASP A 549 -7.10 -0.67 -1.82
C ASP A 549 -6.82 0.31 -2.98
N THR A 550 -5.82 0.04 -3.82
CA THR A 550 -5.60 0.79 -5.09
C THR A 550 -5.33 2.30 -4.91
N ASN A 551 -4.94 2.77 -3.72
CA ASN A 551 -4.67 4.20 -3.49
C ASN A 551 -3.23 4.58 -3.85
N VAL A 552 -2.99 5.88 -4.06
CA VAL A 552 -1.63 6.44 -4.15
C VAL A 552 -1.39 7.35 -2.96
N LEU A 553 -0.44 6.98 -2.09
CA LEU A 553 -0.15 7.64 -0.81
C LEU A 553 1.30 8.09 -0.78
N SER A 554 1.53 9.37 -1.07
CA SER A 554 2.88 9.89 -1.33
C SER A 554 3.01 11.34 -0.87
N GLY A 555 4.23 11.81 -0.62
CA GLY A 555 4.48 13.19 -0.17
C GLY A 555 4.03 13.52 1.26
N ASN A 556 3.55 12.55 2.05
CA ASN A 556 3.05 12.76 3.41
C ASN A 556 4.21 12.84 4.42
N SER A 557 4.13 13.80 5.35
CA SER A 557 5.27 14.16 6.20
C SER A 557 5.70 13.06 7.19
N VAL A 558 4.78 12.17 7.59
CA VAL A 558 5.08 11.08 8.54
C VAL A 558 5.07 9.71 7.87
N SER A 559 3.91 9.27 7.39
CA SER A 559 3.74 7.95 6.75
C SER A 559 2.76 8.02 5.58
N GLY A 560 2.87 7.12 4.60
CA GLY A 560 1.76 6.88 3.67
C GLY A 560 0.55 6.33 4.43
N ILE A 561 0.77 5.25 5.18
CA ILE A 561 -0.23 4.60 6.04
C ILE A 561 0.32 4.44 7.46
N TYR A 562 -0.49 4.76 8.47
CA TYR A 562 -0.21 4.52 9.88
C TYR A 562 -1.32 3.67 10.49
N LEU A 563 -0.96 2.47 10.96
CA LEU A 563 -1.81 1.56 11.72
C LEU A 563 -1.42 1.66 13.22
N GLY A 564 -2.32 2.20 14.04
CA GLY A 564 -2.16 2.37 15.49
C GLY A 564 -2.23 1.06 16.27
N SER A 565 -1.93 1.09 17.57
CA SER A 565 -1.83 -0.12 18.40
C SER A 565 -3.14 -0.89 18.54
N SER A 566 -4.29 -0.25 18.34
CA SER A 566 -5.61 -0.90 18.38
C SER A 566 -6.07 -1.36 16.99
N SER A 567 -5.27 -1.18 15.95
CA SER A 567 -5.65 -1.58 14.60
C SER A 567 -5.47 -3.08 14.40
N THR A 568 -6.53 -3.77 14.00
CA THR A 568 -6.47 -5.22 13.75
C THR A 568 -7.19 -5.62 12.47
N THR A 569 -6.78 -6.74 11.88
CA THR A 569 -7.50 -7.36 10.74
C THR A 569 -7.73 -6.43 9.54
N ASN A 570 -6.94 -5.35 9.40
CA ASN A 570 -7.03 -4.45 8.25
C ASN A 570 -6.29 -5.05 7.05
N GLN A 571 -6.77 -4.74 5.85
CA GLN A 571 -6.20 -5.20 4.58
C GLN A 571 -5.64 -4.01 3.79
N ILE A 572 -4.38 -4.08 3.40
CA ILE A 572 -3.70 -3.07 2.59
C ILE A 572 -3.26 -3.73 1.29
N THR A 573 -3.94 -3.44 0.18
CA THR A 573 -3.70 -4.09 -1.13
C THR A 573 -3.61 -3.11 -2.28
N ALA A 574 -2.85 -3.45 -3.32
CA ALA A 574 -2.82 -2.73 -4.59
C ALA A 574 -2.38 -1.25 -4.53
N ASN A 575 -1.81 -0.78 -3.40
CA ASN A 575 -1.48 0.64 -3.22
C ASN A 575 -0.09 0.98 -3.77
N PHE A 576 0.07 2.22 -4.22
CA PHE A 576 1.37 2.83 -4.51
C PHE A 576 1.72 3.80 -3.37
N ILE A 577 2.86 3.57 -2.70
CA ILE A 577 3.21 4.25 -1.46
C ILE A 577 4.64 4.80 -1.55
N GLY A 578 4.75 6.12 -1.63
CA GLY A 578 6.02 6.84 -1.77
C GLY A 578 6.49 7.06 -3.22
N THR A 579 5.63 6.73 -4.19
CA THR A 579 5.87 6.93 -5.62
C THR A 579 4.82 7.86 -6.26
N ASP A 580 5.04 8.24 -7.51
CA ASP A 580 4.00 8.77 -8.36
C ASP A 580 2.92 7.72 -8.67
N SER A 581 1.84 8.16 -9.31
CA SER A 581 0.73 7.29 -9.67
C SER A 581 1.05 6.20 -10.71
N GLY A 582 2.19 6.29 -11.38
CA GLY A 582 2.71 5.25 -12.27
C GLY A 582 3.58 4.20 -11.58
N GLY A 583 4.02 4.45 -10.34
CA GLY A 583 4.97 3.57 -9.65
C GLY A 583 6.37 3.61 -10.27
N LEU A 584 6.75 4.72 -10.91
CA LEU A 584 7.99 4.88 -11.68
C LEU A 584 8.93 5.93 -11.08
N PHE A 585 8.40 6.93 -10.38
CA PHE A 585 9.19 8.01 -9.78
C PHE A 585 8.90 8.13 -8.29
N SER A 586 9.90 8.53 -7.51
CA SER A 586 9.75 8.73 -6.06
C SER A 586 9.04 10.06 -5.76
N ILE A 587 8.05 10.01 -4.86
CA ILE A 587 7.45 11.17 -4.19
C ILE A 587 7.41 10.84 -2.69
N PRO A 588 8.51 11.12 -1.96
CA PRO A 588 8.75 10.50 -0.66
C PRO A 588 7.70 10.84 0.39
N ASN A 589 7.22 9.81 1.10
CA ASN A 589 6.72 10.01 2.46
C ASN A 589 7.90 9.94 3.46
N GLY A 590 7.64 10.27 4.74
CA GLY A 590 8.57 9.92 5.82
C GLY A 590 8.82 8.40 5.90
N LYS A 591 7.75 7.61 5.98
CA LYS A 591 7.74 6.14 5.95
C LYS A 591 6.65 5.67 4.97
N GLY A 592 6.77 4.47 4.41
CA GLY A 592 5.70 3.90 3.61
C GLY A 592 4.52 3.50 4.50
N ILE A 593 4.71 2.45 5.28
CA ILE A 593 3.72 1.92 6.22
C ILE A 593 4.33 1.82 7.62
N GLU A 594 3.69 2.42 8.61
CA GLU A 594 3.94 2.15 10.04
C GLU A 594 2.83 1.22 10.55
N ASN A 595 3.17 0.05 11.09
CA ASN A 595 2.23 -0.88 11.68
C ASN A 595 2.56 -1.16 13.16
N ARG A 596 1.67 -0.72 14.05
CA ARG A 596 1.75 -0.96 15.49
C ARG A 596 0.67 -1.90 16.01
N GLY A 597 -0.23 -2.35 15.14
CA GLY A 597 -1.37 -3.20 15.48
C GLY A 597 -1.17 -4.66 15.07
N ALA A 598 -2.11 -5.52 15.46
CA ALA A 598 -2.00 -6.97 15.30
C ALA A 598 -2.82 -7.50 14.11
N ASN A 599 -2.41 -8.64 13.53
CA ASN A 599 -3.19 -9.39 12.54
C ASN A 599 -3.59 -8.58 11.30
N ASN A 600 -2.83 -7.55 10.93
CA ASN A 600 -3.05 -6.81 9.70
C ASN A 600 -2.36 -7.52 8.52
N THR A 601 -2.96 -7.42 7.34
CA THR A 601 -2.44 -8.00 6.09
C THR A 601 -1.96 -6.89 5.16
N ILE A 602 -0.69 -6.93 4.78
CA ILE A 602 -0.06 -6.01 3.84
C ILE A 602 0.29 -6.80 2.58
N GLY A 603 -0.47 -6.55 1.52
CA GLY A 603 -0.37 -7.22 0.22
C GLY A 603 -1.30 -8.42 0.10
N GLY A 604 -0.97 -9.35 -0.80
CA GLY A 604 -1.80 -10.51 -1.10
C GLY A 604 -1.18 -11.41 -2.17
N THR A 605 -1.91 -12.45 -2.57
CA THR A 605 -1.38 -13.53 -3.42
C THR A 605 -1.61 -13.34 -4.92
N THR A 606 -2.20 -12.21 -5.33
CA THR A 606 -2.42 -11.90 -6.75
C THR A 606 -1.67 -10.63 -7.14
N ALA A 607 -1.29 -10.53 -8.43
CA ALA A 607 -0.61 -9.34 -8.93
C ALA A 607 -1.44 -8.05 -8.74
N LEU A 608 -2.78 -8.16 -8.70
CA LEU A 608 -3.68 -7.04 -8.46
C LEU A 608 -3.74 -6.61 -6.99
N GLN A 609 -3.32 -7.44 -6.04
CA GLN A 609 -3.30 -7.10 -4.60
C GLN A 609 -1.94 -6.58 -4.12
N ARG A 610 -0.92 -6.61 -4.98
CA ARG A 610 0.44 -6.19 -4.67
C ARG A 610 0.52 -4.69 -4.38
N ASN A 611 1.09 -4.33 -3.23
CA ASN A 611 1.51 -2.95 -3.02
C ASN A 611 2.90 -2.71 -3.61
N ILE A 612 3.13 -1.48 -4.09
CA ILE A 612 4.45 -0.94 -4.42
C ILE A 612 4.81 0.07 -3.33
N ILE A 613 5.83 -0.23 -2.53
CA ILE A 613 6.18 0.50 -1.31
C ILE A 613 7.63 0.95 -1.42
N SER A 614 7.82 2.12 -2.01
CA SER A 614 9.12 2.53 -2.55
C SER A 614 9.31 4.04 -2.46
N GLY A 615 10.56 4.50 -2.49
CA GLY A 615 10.86 5.94 -2.49
C GLY A 615 10.60 6.66 -1.17
N ASN A 616 10.39 5.95 -0.05
CA ASN A 616 10.12 6.56 1.26
C ASN A 616 11.44 6.93 1.96
N ALA A 617 11.46 8.07 2.66
CA ALA A 617 12.69 8.63 3.25
C ALA A 617 13.33 7.74 4.35
N ALA A 618 12.52 6.96 5.05
CA ALA A 618 12.96 5.99 6.04
C ALA A 618 12.58 4.56 5.62
N TYR A 619 11.60 3.94 6.28
CA TYR A 619 11.24 2.54 6.06
C TYR A 619 10.22 2.43 4.92
N GLY A 620 10.31 1.38 4.10
CA GLY A 620 9.18 0.94 3.29
C GLY A 620 8.05 0.47 4.20
N ILE A 621 8.31 -0.56 5.01
CA ILE A 621 7.40 -1.06 6.06
C ILE A 621 8.12 -1.07 7.41
N ASN A 622 7.48 -0.55 8.45
CA ASN A 622 7.94 -0.62 9.83
C ASN A 622 6.88 -1.29 10.72
N ILE A 623 7.12 -2.52 11.15
CA ILE A 623 6.32 -3.23 12.16
C ILE A 623 6.97 -2.94 13.52
N PHE A 624 6.24 -2.26 14.40
CA PHE A 624 6.82 -1.69 15.62
C PHE A 624 5.93 -1.80 16.84
N GLY A 625 6.51 -2.29 17.94
CA GLY A 625 5.89 -2.35 19.26
C GLY A 625 5.27 -3.71 19.56
N ASP A 626 5.07 -3.95 20.86
CA ASP A 626 4.63 -5.24 21.43
C ASP A 626 3.22 -5.67 20.96
N ALA A 627 2.35 -4.71 20.68
CA ALA A 627 1.02 -4.96 20.10
C ALA A 627 1.09 -5.44 18.64
N ALA A 628 2.19 -5.23 17.93
CA ALA A 628 2.30 -5.52 16.50
C ALA A 628 2.61 -7.00 16.23
N THR A 629 1.64 -7.88 16.52
CA THR A 629 1.80 -9.34 16.42
C THR A 629 0.93 -9.98 15.34
N GLY A 630 1.34 -11.12 14.80
CA GLY A 630 0.51 -11.88 13.86
C GLY A 630 0.28 -11.19 12.51
N ASN A 631 1.06 -10.17 12.16
CA ASN A 631 0.90 -9.46 10.89
C ASN A 631 1.48 -10.28 9.73
N SER A 632 0.86 -10.15 8.56
CA SER A 632 1.30 -10.81 7.32
C SER A 632 1.71 -9.77 6.28
N VAL A 633 2.92 -9.90 5.75
CA VAL A 633 3.44 -9.09 4.64
C VAL A 633 3.69 -10.01 3.46
N THR A 634 2.85 -9.98 2.43
CA THR A 634 2.90 -10.95 1.31
C THR A 634 2.74 -10.31 -0.06
N GLY A 635 3.50 -10.78 -1.04
CA GLY A 635 3.33 -10.41 -2.45
C GLY A 635 3.65 -8.96 -2.81
N ASN A 636 4.36 -8.21 -1.96
CA ASN A 636 4.66 -6.78 -2.15
C ASN A 636 5.96 -6.56 -2.93
N TYR A 637 6.08 -5.40 -3.58
CA TYR A 637 7.37 -4.85 -4.05
C TYR A 637 7.79 -3.71 -3.13
N ILE A 638 9.00 -3.80 -2.59
CA ILE A 638 9.51 -2.90 -1.54
C ILE A 638 10.90 -2.40 -1.95
N GLY A 639 10.97 -1.13 -2.37
CA GLY A 639 12.20 -0.46 -2.81
C GLY A 639 12.46 -0.52 -4.32
N THR A 640 11.52 -1.05 -5.10
CA THR A 640 11.59 -1.15 -6.57
C THR A 640 10.43 -0.43 -7.25
N ASP A 641 10.54 -0.26 -8.57
CA ASP A 641 9.45 0.22 -9.41
C ASP A 641 8.32 -0.81 -9.57
N ILE A 642 7.24 -0.43 -10.23
CA ILE A 642 6.09 -1.31 -10.48
C ILE A 642 6.46 -2.61 -11.24
N THR A 643 7.55 -2.61 -12.01
CA THR A 643 8.04 -3.79 -12.72
C THR A 643 8.85 -4.74 -11.86
N GLY A 644 9.35 -4.28 -10.71
CA GLY A 644 10.24 -5.04 -9.84
C GLY A 644 11.65 -5.21 -10.40
N THR A 645 12.09 -4.34 -11.32
CA THR A 645 13.38 -4.45 -12.01
C THR A 645 14.28 -3.23 -11.85
N LEU A 646 13.73 -2.07 -11.48
CA LEU A 646 14.49 -0.85 -11.25
C LEU A 646 14.36 -0.40 -9.78
N PRO A 647 15.43 0.17 -9.18
CA PRO A 647 15.36 0.64 -7.80
C PRO A 647 14.60 1.96 -7.70
N ILE A 648 13.71 2.06 -6.72
CA ILE A 648 13.14 3.31 -6.20
C ILE A 648 13.35 3.26 -4.68
N PRO A 649 14.55 3.64 -4.20
CA PRO A 649 15.01 3.24 -2.87
C PRO A 649 14.14 3.79 -1.74
N ASN A 650 13.76 2.91 -0.79
CA ASN A 650 13.59 3.36 0.59
C ASN A 650 14.96 3.38 1.28
N ASN A 651 15.05 3.87 2.52
CA ASN A 651 16.25 3.65 3.33
C ASN A 651 16.38 2.17 3.71
N ILE A 652 15.46 1.67 4.55
CA ILE A 652 15.34 0.25 4.88
C ILE A 652 14.06 -0.27 4.22
N GLY A 653 14.11 -1.46 3.62
CA GLY A 653 12.93 -2.06 2.98
C GLY A 653 11.85 -2.37 4.01
N LEU A 654 12.14 -3.32 4.91
CA LEU A 654 11.25 -3.77 5.97
C LEU A 654 11.97 -3.82 7.31
N ARG A 655 11.36 -3.26 8.36
CA ARG A 655 11.85 -3.34 9.74
C ARG A 655 10.82 -3.99 10.67
N ILE A 656 11.29 -4.89 11.53
CA ILE A 656 10.57 -5.50 12.66
C ILE A 656 11.31 -5.09 13.93
N LEU A 657 10.63 -4.38 14.84
CA LEU A 657 11.25 -3.85 16.06
C LEU A 657 10.28 -3.94 17.24
N GLU A 658 10.72 -4.64 18.29
CA GLU A 658 9.93 -4.89 19.51
C GLU A 658 8.61 -5.63 19.26
N SER A 659 8.55 -6.48 18.23
CA SER A 659 7.30 -7.08 17.74
C SER A 659 7.49 -8.56 17.40
N SER A 660 6.50 -9.39 17.73
CA SER A 660 6.63 -10.86 17.65
C SER A 660 5.63 -11.54 16.73
N SER A 661 5.94 -12.77 16.30
CA SER A 661 5.01 -13.64 15.56
C SER A 661 4.50 -13.05 14.23
N ASN A 662 5.30 -12.22 13.55
CA ASN A 662 4.95 -11.68 12.23
C ASN A 662 5.53 -12.55 11.11
N ILE A 663 4.83 -12.60 9.97
CA ILE A 663 5.23 -13.38 8.79
C ILE A 663 5.51 -12.43 7.62
N VAL A 664 6.71 -12.54 7.04
CA VAL A 664 7.12 -11.83 5.83
C VAL A 664 7.34 -12.85 4.73
N GLY A 665 6.43 -12.88 3.76
CA GLY A 665 6.40 -13.83 2.66
C GLY A 665 5.60 -15.09 3.00
N GLY A 666 5.99 -16.25 2.47
CA GLY A 666 5.29 -17.51 2.69
C GLY A 666 5.79 -18.65 1.80
N SER A 667 5.18 -19.82 1.95
CA SER A 667 5.55 -21.07 1.25
C SER A 667 5.01 -21.15 -0.19
N LEU A 668 4.17 -20.21 -0.60
CA LEU A 668 3.68 -20.10 -1.98
C LEU A 668 4.46 -19.05 -2.75
N VAL A 669 4.75 -19.33 -4.04
CA VAL A 669 5.43 -18.36 -4.93
C VAL A 669 4.66 -17.03 -5.02
N SER A 670 3.33 -17.08 -4.92
CA SER A 670 2.47 -15.89 -4.92
C SER A 670 2.57 -15.01 -3.67
N GLU A 671 3.07 -15.54 -2.54
CA GLU A 671 3.23 -14.81 -1.27
C GLU A 671 4.57 -14.07 -1.18
N ARG A 672 5.50 -14.35 -2.11
CA ARG A 672 6.84 -13.78 -2.16
C ARG A 672 6.83 -12.26 -2.24
N ASN A 673 7.52 -11.61 -1.30
CA ASN A 673 7.87 -10.21 -1.46
C ASN A 673 9.17 -10.08 -2.27
N ILE A 674 9.28 -8.97 -3.00
CA ILE A 674 10.52 -8.48 -3.59
C ILE A 674 10.99 -7.31 -2.73
N ILE A 675 12.06 -7.51 -1.97
CA ILE A 675 12.60 -6.54 -1.00
C ILE A 675 13.99 -6.13 -1.47
N SER A 676 14.04 -5.14 -2.37
CA SER A 676 15.21 -4.88 -3.22
C SER A 676 15.36 -3.40 -3.50
N GLY A 677 16.57 -2.96 -3.89
CA GLY A 677 16.82 -1.57 -4.27
C GLY A 677 16.85 -0.56 -3.11
N ASN A 678 16.82 -1.01 -1.86
CA ASN A 678 16.84 -0.12 -0.68
C ASN A 678 18.28 0.34 -0.36
N SER A 679 18.45 1.58 0.11
CA SER A 679 19.80 2.14 0.33
C SER A 679 20.52 1.60 1.56
N SER A 680 19.85 0.82 2.40
CA SER A 680 20.37 0.15 3.60
C SER A 680 19.97 -1.33 3.59
N ASP A 681 19.57 -1.91 4.73
CA ASP A 681 19.14 -3.30 4.82
C ASP A 681 17.81 -3.52 4.06
N GLY A 682 17.71 -4.63 3.33
CA GLY A 682 16.43 -5.10 2.79
C GLY A 682 15.46 -5.43 3.93
N VAL A 683 15.88 -6.29 4.84
CA VAL A 683 15.13 -6.66 6.05
C VAL A 683 15.98 -6.42 7.30
N LEU A 684 15.41 -5.74 8.31
CA LEU A 684 16.00 -5.55 9.64
C LEU A 684 15.06 -6.08 10.73
N ILE A 685 15.54 -7.01 11.55
CA ILE A 685 14.86 -7.47 12.77
C ILE A 685 15.72 -7.04 13.97
N ALA A 686 15.14 -6.31 14.92
CA ALA A 686 15.90 -5.78 16.05
C ALA A 686 15.12 -5.81 17.37
N SER A 687 15.84 -5.84 18.49
CA SER A 687 15.33 -5.97 19.88
C SER A 687 15.01 -7.40 20.33
N GLU A 688 15.24 -7.66 21.61
CA GLU A 688 15.03 -8.98 22.25
C GLU A 688 13.55 -9.32 22.35
N LEU A 689 12.69 -8.32 22.18
CA LEU A 689 11.24 -8.51 22.10
C LEU A 689 10.78 -8.92 20.69
N SER A 690 11.66 -8.84 19.68
CA SER A 690 11.37 -9.30 18.33
C SER A 690 11.65 -10.80 18.19
N ILE A 691 10.66 -11.60 18.61
CA ILE A 691 10.74 -13.06 18.67
C ILE A 691 9.71 -13.75 17.78
N ASN A 692 9.97 -14.99 17.38
CA ASN A 692 9.06 -15.83 16.60
C ASN A 692 8.60 -15.21 15.27
N ASN A 693 9.36 -14.25 14.72
CA ASN A 693 9.08 -13.72 13.39
C ASN A 693 9.63 -14.66 12.32
N GLN A 694 8.94 -14.73 11.20
CA GLN A 694 9.26 -15.62 10.08
C GLN A 694 9.48 -14.80 8.81
N VAL A 695 10.58 -15.03 8.11
CA VAL A 695 10.89 -14.44 6.81
C VAL A 695 11.03 -15.59 5.82
N LEU A 696 10.03 -15.82 4.97
CA LEU A 696 9.89 -17.02 4.15
C LEU A 696 9.74 -16.68 2.65
N GLY A 697 10.47 -17.37 1.79
CA GLY A 697 10.24 -17.40 0.34
C GLY A 697 10.43 -16.06 -0.39
N ASN A 698 11.08 -15.08 0.23
CA ASN A 698 11.28 -13.73 -0.32
C ASN A 698 12.47 -13.66 -1.27
N TYR A 699 12.44 -12.68 -2.18
CA TYR A 699 13.61 -12.26 -2.95
C TYR A 699 14.15 -10.96 -2.36
N ILE A 700 15.42 -10.97 -1.96
CA ILE A 700 16.06 -9.88 -1.23
C ILE A 700 17.37 -9.50 -1.93
N GLY A 701 17.37 -8.35 -2.59
CA GLY A 701 18.51 -7.82 -3.36
C GLY A 701 18.50 -8.17 -4.85
N THR A 702 17.43 -8.82 -5.32
CA THR A 702 17.27 -9.28 -6.70
C THR A 702 15.99 -8.73 -7.34
N ASP A 703 15.88 -8.82 -8.66
CA ASP A 703 14.67 -8.50 -9.40
C ASP A 703 13.55 -9.54 -9.16
N VAL A 704 12.36 -9.30 -9.70
CA VAL A 704 11.22 -10.23 -9.57
C VAL A 704 11.53 -11.66 -10.06
N THR A 705 12.47 -11.84 -10.98
CA THR A 705 12.85 -13.16 -11.50
C THR A 705 13.89 -13.88 -10.64
N GLY A 706 14.58 -13.14 -9.76
CA GLY A 706 15.68 -13.66 -8.94
C GLY A 706 16.93 -13.97 -9.76
N THR A 707 17.10 -13.35 -10.93
CA THR A 707 18.24 -13.58 -11.84
C THR A 707 19.14 -12.36 -12.01
N SER A 708 18.63 -11.17 -11.73
CA SER A 708 19.38 -9.90 -11.84
C SER A 708 19.44 -9.18 -10.50
N SER A 709 20.53 -8.49 -10.22
CA SER A 709 20.69 -7.72 -8.99
C SER A 709 19.86 -6.43 -9.04
N VAL A 710 19.05 -6.20 -8.02
CA VAL A 710 18.47 -4.89 -7.68
C VAL A 710 18.87 -4.64 -6.24
N SER A 711 20.14 -4.27 -6.07
CA SER A 711 20.86 -4.42 -4.81
C SER A 711 20.25 -3.59 -3.68
N ASN A 712 20.05 -4.22 -2.52
CA ASN A 712 20.07 -3.47 -1.27
C ASN A 712 21.53 -3.23 -0.85
N PHE A 713 21.76 -2.42 0.19
CA PHE A 713 23.09 -2.38 0.81
C PHE A 713 23.41 -3.71 1.50
N ARG A 714 22.54 -4.20 2.40
CA ARG A 714 22.60 -5.56 2.97
C ARG A 714 21.30 -6.29 2.69
N GLY A 715 21.35 -7.62 2.61
CA GLY A 715 20.14 -8.42 2.45
C GLY A 715 19.28 -8.40 3.70
N LEU A 716 19.72 -9.10 4.75
CA LEU A 716 19.00 -9.25 6.01
C LEU A 716 19.91 -9.01 7.22
N ARG A 717 19.43 -8.26 8.20
CA ARG A 717 20.15 -8.00 9.46
C ARG A 717 19.29 -8.33 10.68
N MET A 718 19.86 -9.08 11.62
CA MET A 718 19.29 -9.39 12.94
C MET A 718 20.17 -8.78 14.02
N THR A 719 19.59 -8.02 14.95
CA THR A 719 20.35 -7.34 16.00
C THR A 719 19.67 -7.37 17.36
N ASN A 720 20.33 -7.98 18.35
CA ASN A 720 19.78 -8.19 19.69
C ASN A 720 18.45 -8.96 19.66
N THR A 721 18.31 -10.02 18.86
CA THR A 721 17.03 -10.74 18.64
C THR A 721 17.12 -12.20 19.08
N LEU A 722 15.97 -12.86 19.23
CA LEU A 722 15.95 -14.31 19.45
C LEU A 722 14.77 -15.04 18.83
N GLN A 723 14.93 -16.35 18.57
CA GLN A 723 13.84 -17.25 18.17
C GLN A 723 13.13 -16.83 16.87
N ASN A 724 13.85 -16.27 15.89
CA ASN A 724 13.29 -15.97 14.58
C ASN A 724 13.69 -17.03 13.55
N THR A 725 12.84 -17.21 12.54
CA THR A 725 13.04 -18.18 11.46
C THR A 725 13.25 -17.45 10.14
N ILE A 726 14.39 -17.67 9.49
CA ILE A 726 14.69 -17.17 8.15
C ILE A 726 14.73 -18.36 7.20
N GLY A 727 13.74 -18.42 6.31
CA GLY A 727 13.54 -19.56 5.43
C GLY A 727 12.83 -20.72 6.13
N GLY A 728 12.90 -21.92 5.56
CA GLY A 728 12.25 -23.11 6.11
C GLY A 728 12.54 -24.35 5.26
N PRO A 729 12.15 -25.55 5.74
CA PRO A 729 12.43 -26.80 5.06
C PRO A 729 11.51 -27.08 3.86
N GLY A 730 10.41 -26.33 3.69
CA GLY A 730 9.52 -26.46 2.54
C GLY A 730 10.17 -25.97 1.23
N LEU A 731 9.69 -26.51 0.10
CA LEU A 731 10.27 -26.28 -1.24
C LEU A 731 10.49 -24.80 -1.62
N ASN A 732 9.62 -23.90 -1.16
CA ASN A 732 9.70 -22.47 -1.45
C ASN A 732 9.87 -21.61 -0.18
N ASP A 733 10.11 -22.23 0.98
CA ASP A 733 10.23 -21.48 2.23
C ASP A 733 11.55 -20.70 2.27
N GLY A 734 12.60 -21.20 1.60
CA GLY A 734 13.90 -20.55 1.51
C GLY A 734 13.87 -19.20 0.80
N ASN A 735 14.52 -18.19 1.39
CA ASN A 735 14.68 -16.89 0.75
C ASN A 735 15.83 -16.90 -0.26
N VAL A 736 15.74 -16.09 -1.31
CA VAL A 736 16.87 -15.74 -2.17
C VAL A 736 17.46 -14.42 -1.68
N ILE A 737 18.65 -14.45 -1.10
CA ILE A 737 19.35 -13.31 -0.48
C ILE A 737 20.66 -13.09 -1.22
N SER A 738 20.59 -12.33 -2.30
CA SER A 738 21.62 -12.31 -3.34
C SER A 738 21.75 -10.93 -3.97
N GLY A 739 22.90 -10.65 -4.59
CA GLY A 739 23.16 -9.40 -5.30
C GLY A 739 23.18 -8.14 -4.42
N ASN A 740 23.30 -8.28 -3.08
CA ASN A 740 23.42 -7.14 -2.16
C ASN A 740 24.84 -6.57 -2.17
N LEU A 741 25.02 -5.28 -1.84
CA LEU A 741 26.33 -4.61 -1.90
C LEU A 741 27.29 -5.00 -0.77
N SER A 742 26.77 -5.51 0.35
CA SER A 742 27.50 -5.93 1.55
C SER A 742 27.17 -7.40 1.84
N ASP A 743 26.88 -7.75 3.10
CA ASP A 743 26.61 -9.13 3.50
C ASP A 743 25.21 -9.55 3.04
N GLY A 744 25.07 -10.84 2.72
CA GLY A 744 23.75 -11.44 2.50
C GLY A 744 22.93 -11.40 3.79
N VAL A 745 23.46 -12.03 4.85
CA VAL A 745 22.83 -12.08 6.17
C VAL A 745 23.83 -11.67 7.26
N LEU A 746 23.42 -10.81 8.19
CA LEU A 746 24.22 -10.37 9.33
C LEU A 746 23.48 -10.60 10.66
N LEU A 747 24.12 -11.31 11.60
CA LEU A 747 23.67 -11.49 12.98
C LEU A 747 24.60 -10.73 13.93
N LEU A 748 24.01 -9.99 14.86
CA LEU A 748 24.73 -9.24 15.89
C LEU A 748 24.00 -9.35 17.23
N VAL A 749 24.58 -10.01 18.23
CA VAL A 749 23.91 -10.32 19.50
C VAL A 749 22.57 -11.05 19.28
N ALA A 750 22.49 -11.94 18.29
CA ALA A 750 21.27 -12.65 17.93
C ALA A 750 21.35 -14.12 18.37
N THR A 751 20.34 -14.62 19.09
CA THR A 751 20.43 -15.91 19.79
C THR A 751 19.26 -16.84 19.46
N ASN A 752 19.47 -18.16 19.36
CA ASN A 752 18.39 -19.13 19.11
C ASN A 752 17.58 -18.89 17.82
N ASN A 753 18.17 -18.33 16.76
CA ASN A 753 17.50 -18.14 15.47
C ASN A 753 17.80 -19.32 14.54
N THR A 754 16.89 -19.59 13.59
CA THR A 754 17.04 -20.66 12.59
C THR A 754 17.10 -20.08 11.18
N LEU A 755 18.03 -20.60 10.37
CA LEU A 755 18.17 -20.25 8.97
C LEU A 755 18.16 -21.54 8.14
N PHE A 756 17.06 -21.82 7.45
CA PHE A 756 16.87 -23.06 6.69
C PHE A 756 16.54 -22.81 5.21
N GLY A 757 17.09 -23.64 4.33
CA GLY A 757 16.73 -23.70 2.91
C GLY A 757 17.03 -22.44 2.10
N ASN A 758 17.76 -21.47 2.65
CA ASN A 758 18.00 -20.19 1.98
C ASN A 758 19.03 -20.33 0.85
N LYS A 759 18.86 -19.51 -0.18
CA LYS A 759 19.75 -19.36 -1.34
C LYS A 759 20.49 -18.03 -1.22
N ILE A 760 21.78 -18.06 -0.89
CA ILE A 760 22.56 -16.88 -0.51
C ILE A 760 23.73 -16.71 -1.49
N GLY A 761 23.68 -15.65 -2.30
CA GLY A 761 24.69 -15.35 -3.33
C GLY A 761 24.51 -16.13 -4.65
N VAL A 762 23.40 -16.87 -4.79
CA VAL A 762 22.98 -17.56 -6.01
C VAL A 762 21.69 -16.96 -6.57
N GLN A 763 21.43 -17.18 -7.85
CA GLN A 763 20.13 -16.88 -8.46
C GLN A 763 19.03 -17.80 -7.91
N ALA A 764 17.79 -17.53 -8.26
CA ALA A 764 16.63 -18.33 -7.87
C ALA A 764 16.73 -19.82 -8.24
N ASP A 765 17.53 -20.17 -9.25
CA ASP A 765 17.79 -21.56 -9.65
C ASP A 765 18.63 -22.35 -8.62
N GLY A 766 19.26 -21.67 -7.66
CA GLY A 766 20.13 -22.25 -6.64
C GLY A 766 21.54 -22.60 -7.10
N SER A 767 21.93 -22.27 -8.34
CA SER A 767 23.22 -22.69 -8.91
C SER A 767 23.96 -21.61 -9.69
N SER A 768 23.25 -20.69 -10.35
CA SER A 768 23.85 -19.59 -11.10
C SER A 768 24.31 -18.48 -10.16
N ALA A 769 25.41 -17.81 -10.50
CA ALA A 769 26.01 -16.78 -9.65
C ALA A 769 25.15 -15.51 -9.56
N LEU A 770 24.98 -15.00 -8.34
CA LEU A 770 24.46 -13.66 -8.03
C LEU A 770 24.99 -13.21 -6.66
N GLY A 771 26.32 -13.24 -6.52
CA GLY A 771 27.02 -13.08 -5.25
C GLY A 771 26.69 -11.79 -4.49
N ASN A 772 26.71 -11.84 -3.16
CA ASN A 772 26.72 -10.63 -2.33
C ASN A 772 28.13 -10.02 -2.28
N GLY A 773 28.20 -8.71 -2.07
CA GLY A 773 29.45 -7.93 -2.13
C GLY A 773 30.42 -8.15 -0.97
N GLN A 774 30.01 -8.86 0.09
CA GLN A 774 30.89 -9.29 1.19
C GLN A 774 30.64 -10.77 1.57
N THR A 775 30.43 -11.07 2.85
CA THR A 775 30.23 -12.43 3.36
C THR A 775 28.80 -12.91 3.05
N GLY A 776 28.62 -14.20 2.78
CA GLY A 776 27.27 -14.76 2.62
C GLY A 776 26.45 -14.62 3.91
N VAL A 777 26.96 -15.20 5.00
CA VAL A 777 26.39 -15.10 6.35
C VAL A 777 27.46 -14.67 7.35
N GLN A 778 27.22 -13.58 8.06
CA GLN A 778 28.14 -13.00 9.03
C GLN A 778 27.53 -13.08 10.43
N ILE A 779 28.23 -13.73 11.37
CA ILE A 779 27.80 -13.95 12.75
C ILE A 779 28.77 -13.21 13.68
N LEU A 780 28.27 -12.21 14.39
CA LEU A 780 29.08 -11.33 15.23
C LEU A 780 28.62 -11.30 16.68
N ASN A 781 29.55 -10.95 17.58
CA ASN A 781 29.37 -10.55 18.98
C ASN A 781 28.20 -11.19 19.72
N GLY A 782 28.48 -12.22 20.53
CA GLY A 782 27.48 -12.84 21.42
C GLY A 782 26.27 -13.43 20.71
N SER A 783 26.28 -13.51 19.37
CA SER A 783 25.27 -14.25 18.62
C SER A 783 25.52 -15.74 18.84
N SER A 784 24.63 -16.40 19.57
CA SER A 784 24.88 -17.74 20.07
C SER A 784 23.71 -18.68 19.85
N ASN A 785 23.95 -20.00 19.86
CA ASN A 785 22.89 -21.00 19.76
C ASN A 785 21.99 -20.87 18.52
N ASN A 786 22.50 -20.30 17.42
CA ASN A 786 21.75 -20.21 16.16
C ASN A 786 21.99 -21.48 15.33
N THR A 787 20.99 -21.87 14.55
CA THR A 787 21.07 -23.05 13.65
C THR A 787 21.01 -22.61 12.20
N PHE A 788 22.08 -22.88 11.45
CA PHE A 788 22.21 -22.63 10.02
C PHE A 788 22.21 -23.97 9.31
N GLY A 789 21.11 -24.29 8.66
CA GLY A 789 20.93 -25.55 7.96
C GLY A 789 20.66 -26.74 8.88
N GLY A 790 20.50 -27.91 8.27
CA GLY A 790 20.23 -29.16 8.96
C GLY A 790 20.29 -30.33 7.99
N LEU A 791 20.21 -31.55 8.54
CA LEU A 791 20.35 -32.79 7.77
C LEU A 791 19.02 -33.27 7.16
N ASN A 792 17.87 -32.71 7.57
CA ASN A 792 16.62 -33.09 6.92
C ASN A 792 16.51 -32.41 5.56
N SER A 793 15.75 -33.04 4.65
CA SER A 793 15.51 -32.51 3.31
C SER A 793 14.96 -31.08 3.37
N GLY A 794 15.62 -30.16 2.65
CA GLY A 794 15.22 -28.75 2.55
C GLY A 794 15.77 -27.84 3.64
N GLU A 795 16.38 -28.37 4.71
CA GLU A 795 16.96 -27.54 5.78
C GLU A 795 18.28 -26.88 5.37
N GLY A 796 19.14 -27.58 4.61
CA GLY A 796 20.43 -27.07 4.17
C GLY A 796 20.34 -25.78 3.33
N ASN A 797 21.11 -24.76 3.71
CA ASN A 797 21.23 -23.53 2.90
C ASN A 797 22.24 -23.72 1.76
N ILE A 798 22.09 -22.95 0.70
CA ILE A 798 23.09 -22.77 -0.37
C ILE A 798 23.75 -21.43 -0.15
N VAL A 799 25.08 -21.40 0.04
CA VAL A 799 25.87 -20.18 0.25
C VAL A 799 27.03 -20.18 -0.73
N ALA A 800 26.93 -19.39 -1.80
CA ALA A 800 27.92 -19.43 -2.88
C ALA A 800 28.15 -18.08 -3.54
N PHE A 801 29.28 -17.98 -4.25
CA PHE A 801 29.69 -16.83 -5.07
C PHE A 801 29.81 -15.48 -4.35
N ASN A 802 29.82 -15.47 -3.01
CA ASN A 802 30.01 -14.25 -2.25
C ASN A 802 31.46 -13.74 -2.42
N VAL A 803 31.63 -12.41 -2.41
CA VAL A 803 32.94 -11.77 -2.68
C VAL A 803 33.94 -11.95 -1.52
N ASN A 804 33.47 -12.44 -0.37
CA ASN A 804 34.28 -12.92 0.74
C ASN A 804 33.83 -14.35 1.11
N LYS A 805 34.16 -14.79 2.33
CA LYS A 805 33.78 -16.08 2.92
C LYS A 805 32.28 -16.39 2.81
N GLY A 806 31.95 -17.69 2.76
CA GLY A 806 30.57 -18.17 2.84
C GLY A 806 29.94 -17.81 4.18
N ILE A 807 30.50 -18.32 5.28
CA ILE A 807 30.05 -18.06 6.65
C ILE A 807 31.23 -17.59 7.50
N GLY A 808 31.11 -16.40 8.11
CA GLY A 808 32.09 -15.86 9.04
C GLY A 808 31.54 -15.78 10.46
N VAL A 809 32.32 -16.21 11.46
CA VAL A 809 31.89 -16.23 12.87
C VAL A 809 33.00 -15.62 13.73
N PHE A 810 32.80 -14.40 14.26
CA PHE A 810 33.85 -13.75 15.04
C PHE A 810 33.35 -12.61 15.91
N LYS A 811 34.09 -12.32 16.98
CA LYS A 811 33.92 -11.10 17.77
C LYS A 811 34.61 -9.91 17.09
N VAL A 812 33.98 -8.76 17.19
CA VAL A 812 34.46 -7.45 16.73
C VAL A 812 34.25 -6.40 17.81
N SER A 813 35.17 -5.45 17.94
CA SER A 813 34.94 -4.31 18.82
C SER A 813 34.10 -3.26 18.10
N LEU A 814 32.78 -3.35 18.29
CA LEU A 814 31.78 -2.42 17.75
C LEU A 814 31.19 -1.66 18.93
N GLY A 815 31.60 -0.40 19.12
CA GLY A 815 31.10 0.44 20.21
C GLY A 815 29.56 0.40 20.29
N GLY A 816 29.03 0.08 21.47
CA GLY A 816 27.59 -0.06 21.72
C GLY A 816 27.06 -1.50 21.74
N TYR A 817 27.88 -2.50 21.40
CA TYR A 817 27.54 -3.93 21.54
C TYR A 817 28.54 -4.64 22.46
N PRO A 818 28.14 -5.74 23.13
CA PRO A 818 29.05 -6.50 23.97
C PRO A 818 30.11 -7.21 23.12
N ASP A 819 31.38 -7.06 23.50
CA ASP A 819 32.52 -7.77 22.89
C ASP A 819 32.59 -9.20 23.47
N ILE A 820 31.60 -10.03 23.12
CA ILE A 820 31.47 -11.44 23.56
C ILE A 820 31.65 -12.38 22.36
N GLU A 821 32.29 -13.53 22.56
CA GLU A 821 32.44 -14.52 21.49
C GLU A 821 31.08 -15.11 21.09
N PRO A 822 30.78 -15.20 19.77
CA PRO A 822 29.65 -15.97 19.27
C PRO A 822 29.92 -17.47 19.44
N ILE A 823 29.09 -18.20 20.20
CA ILE A 823 29.31 -19.62 20.54
C ILE A 823 28.04 -20.47 20.36
N GLY A 824 28.19 -21.79 20.24
CA GLY A 824 27.07 -22.72 20.09
C GLY A 824 26.31 -22.57 18.77
N ASN A 825 26.92 -21.97 17.74
CA ASN A 825 26.28 -21.80 16.44
C ASN A 825 26.47 -23.07 15.59
N ILE A 826 25.37 -23.77 15.34
CA ILE A 826 25.30 -25.00 14.54
C ILE A 826 25.29 -24.61 13.06
N ILE A 827 26.26 -25.09 12.29
CA ILE A 827 26.35 -24.91 10.85
C ILE A 827 26.34 -26.31 10.21
N SER A 828 25.16 -26.81 9.88
CA SER A 828 24.94 -28.21 9.50
C SER A 828 24.30 -28.33 8.11
N GLY A 829 24.72 -29.31 7.31
CA GLY A 829 24.07 -29.67 6.05
C GLY A 829 24.05 -28.59 4.96
N ASN A 830 24.85 -27.51 5.09
CA ASN A 830 24.87 -26.42 4.12
C ASN A 830 25.75 -26.76 2.90
N SER A 831 25.33 -26.31 1.72
CA SER A 831 26.10 -26.34 0.49
C SER A 831 26.85 -25.02 0.32
N MET A 832 28.18 -25.06 0.45
CA MET A 832 29.08 -23.92 0.37
C MET A 832 30.10 -24.11 -0.75
N PHE A 833 30.11 -23.23 -1.74
CA PHE A 833 31.03 -23.33 -2.88
C PHE A 833 31.29 -21.98 -3.54
N SER A 834 32.43 -21.85 -4.21
CA SER A 834 32.78 -20.69 -5.03
C SER A 834 32.69 -19.33 -4.31
N ASN A 835 32.66 -19.31 -2.97
CA ASN A 835 32.89 -18.11 -2.19
C ASN A 835 34.39 -17.77 -2.24
N LEU A 836 34.71 -16.49 -2.16
CA LEU A 836 36.10 -16.03 -2.12
C LEU A 836 36.62 -16.02 -0.68
N SER A 837 37.92 -15.84 -0.51
CA SER A 837 38.53 -15.70 0.82
C SER A 837 39.55 -14.58 0.80
N ASN A 838 39.65 -13.85 1.91
CA ASN A 838 40.79 -13.00 2.16
C ASN A 838 41.96 -13.85 2.68
N VAL A 839 43.16 -13.63 2.15
CA VAL A 839 44.36 -14.37 2.60
C VAL A 839 44.65 -14.02 4.06
N SER A 840 44.65 -15.03 4.93
CA SER A 840 45.03 -14.88 6.34
C SER A 840 46.51 -14.52 6.52
N PRO A 841 46.89 -13.83 7.61
CA PRO A 841 48.28 -13.69 8.05
C PRO A 841 49.07 -15.01 8.14
N ASN A 842 48.40 -16.15 8.39
CA ASN A 842 49.03 -17.47 8.46
C ASN A 842 49.21 -18.14 7.08
N GLY A 843 48.78 -17.48 6.00
CA GLY A 843 48.87 -17.98 4.62
C GLY A 843 47.83 -19.03 4.23
N ILE A 844 46.90 -19.36 5.13
CA ILE A 844 45.86 -20.38 4.94
C ILE A 844 44.49 -19.67 4.86
N SER A 845 43.90 -19.61 3.67
CA SER A 845 42.62 -18.95 3.42
C SER A 845 41.44 -19.91 3.56
N SER A 846 40.44 -19.59 4.39
CA SER A 846 39.15 -20.31 4.44
C SER A 846 38.10 -19.58 3.62
N ALA A 847 37.41 -20.27 2.71
CA ALA A 847 36.30 -19.69 1.94
C ALA A 847 34.92 -20.23 2.36
N GLY A 848 34.86 -21.33 3.13
CA GLY A 848 33.63 -21.96 3.59
C GLY A 848 33.14 -21.36 4.90
N ILE A 849 33.66 -21.89 6.01
CA ILE A 849 33.45 -21.38 7.37
C ILE A 849 34.78 -20.82 7.87
N ASP A 850 34.77 -19.61 8.42
CA ASP A 850 35.93 -18.95 9.00
C ASP A 850 35.59 -18.46 10.41
N LEU A 851 36.29 -19.02 11.41
CA LEU A 851 36.19 -18.64 12.81
C LEU A 851 37.21 -17.54 13.11
N ASN A 852 36.86 -16.54 13.94
CA ASN A 852 37.72 -15.42 14.35
C ASN A 852 38.18 -14.47 13.24
N SER A 853 37.86 -14.73 11.97
CA SER A 853 38.31 -13.92 10.83
C SER A 853 39.83 -13.90 10.64
N ASP A 854 40.50 -14.96 11.06
CA ASP A 854 41.93 -15.16 10.92
C ASP A 854 42.28 -16.27 9.92
N GLY A 855 41.33 -16.61 9.03
CA GLY A 855 41.44 -17.74 8.13
C GLY A 855 41.33 -19.03 8.91
N ILE A 856 42.13 -20.03 8.55
CA ILE A 856 41.99 -21.36 9.12
C ILE A 856 42.72 -21.45 10.46
N SER A 857 41.97 -21.68 11.52
CA SER A 857 42.48 -21.99 12.87
C SER A 857 43.20 -23.35 12.84
N ILE A 858 44.26 -23.52 13.63
CA ILE A 858 45.02 -24.78 13.68
C ILE A 858 44.44 -25.64 14.80
N ASN A 859 44.21 -26.93 14.54
CA ASN A 859 43.81 -27.84 15.61
C ASN A 859 44.88 -27.91 16.71
N ASP A 860 44.47 -27.76 17.97
CA ASP A 860 45.34 -27.87 19.14
C ASP A 860 45.24 -29.26 19.81
N ALA A 861 45.94 -29.41 20.94
CA ALA A 861 45.84 -30.62 21.74
C ALA A 861 44.71 -30.48 22.79
N GLY A 862 43.54 -31.01 22.47
CA GLY A 862 42.44 -31.15 23.42
C GLY A 862 41.39 -30.04 23.38
N ASP A 863 41.46 -29.09 22.45
CA ASP A 863 40.47 -28.04 22.16
C ASP A 863 40.32 -27.01 23.28
N ALA A 864 41.44 -26.56 23.86
CA ALA A 864 41.42 -25.69 25.04
C ALA A 864 41.21 -24.19 24.72
N ASP A 865 41.12 -23.87 23.43
CA ASP A 865 41.07 -22.52 22.93
C ASP A 865 39.76 -21.77 23.28
N LEU A 866 39.85 -20.44 23.32
CA LEU A 866 38.73 -19.55 23.56
C LEU A 866 38.53 -18.66 22.32
N GLY A 867 37.34 -18.70 21.72
CA GLY A 867 37.04 -17.95 20.51
C GLY A 867 35.64 -18.25 19.97
N ALA A 868 35.38 -17.80 18.74
CA ALA A 868 34.12 -18.10 18.06
C ALA A 868 33.89 -19.62 17.98
N ASN A 869 32.70 -20.08 18.38
CA ASN A 869 32.35 -21.50 18.52
C ASN A 869 33.40 -22.29 19.32
N ASN A 870 34.00 -21.69 20.35
CA ASN A 870 35.11 -22.26 21.12
C ASN A 870 36.25 -22.80 20.24
N THR A 871 36.39 -22.30 19.01
CA THR A 871 37.40 -22.74 18.04
C THR A 871 37.43 -24.26 17.84
N GLN A 872 36.25 -24.91 17.92
CA GLN A 872 36.09 -26.37 17.85
C GLN A 872 37.01 -26.99 16.80
N ASN A 873 37.83 -27.96 17.22
CA ASN A 873 38.74 -28.66 16.34
C ASN A 873 37.98 -29.38 15.21
N TYR A 874 38.47 -29.24 13.97
CA TYR A 874 37.89 -29.93 12.81
C TYR A 874 38.41 -31.38 12.71
N PRO A 875 37.69 -32.26 11.99
CA PRO A 875 38.15 -33.63 11.78
C PRO A 875 39.48 -33.69 11.01
N VAL A 876 40.43 -34.47 11.50
CA VAL A 876 41.67 -34.77 10.78
C VAL A 876 41.50 -36.10 10.06
N ILE A 877 41.26 -36.03 8.75
CA ILE A 877 41.18 -37.21 7.88
C ILE A 877 42.61 -37.73 7.65
N GLY A 878 42.81 -39.04 7.79
CA GLY A 878 44.12 -39.66 7.61
C GLY A 878 44.62 -39.45 6.18
N ALA A 879 45.88 -39.04 6.03
CA ALA A 879 46.48 -38.83 4.72
C ALA A 879 46.50 -40.13 3.90
N ASN A 880 46.03 -40.07 2.66
CA ASN A 880 45.85 -41.20 1.74
C ASN A 880 45.01 -42.34 2.34
N SER A 881 44.05 -42.02 3.21
CA SER A 881 43.22 -43.02 3.89
C SER A 881 41.81 -43.16 3.32
N ALA A 882 41.38 -42.26 2.43
CA ALA A 882 40.05 -42.29 1.86
C ALA A 882 40.02 -43.07 0.53
N THR A 883 39.29 -44.18 0.51
CA THR A 883 39.06 -45.00 -0.67
C THR A 883 37.58 -45.11 -1.00
N VAL A 884 37.24 -45.41 -2.24
CA VAL A 884 35.87 -45.75 -2.66
C VAL A 884 35.86 -47.09 -3.40
N ASP A 885 34.97 -47.99 -2.97
CA ASP A 885 34.65 -49.24 -3.66
C ASP A 885 33.14 -49.44 -3.67
N GLU A 886 32.58 -49.88 -4.79
CA GLU A 886 31.13 -50.10 -4.98
C GLU A 886 30.24 -48.98 -4.40
N ALA A 887 30.64 -47.71 -4.60
CA ALA A 887 29.97 -46.51 -4.05
C ALA A 887 29.91 -46.44 -2.51
N VAL A 888 30.85 -47.08 -1.82
CA VAL A 888 31.08 -46.96 -0.38
C VAL A 888 32.42 -46.26 -0.16
N ILE A 889 32.40 -45.12 0.52
CA ILE A 889 33.62 -44.41 0.93
C ILE A 889 34.09 -45.01 2.25
N THR A 890 35.32 -45.48 2.28
CA THR A 890 36.03 -45.90 3.49
C THR A 890 37.11 -44.90 3.82
N LEU A 891 37.14 -44.39 5.06
CA LEU A 891 38.15 -43.44 5.51
C LEU A 891 38.44 -43.59 7.00
N SER A 892 39.58 -43.07 7.44
CA SER A 892 39.94 -42.99 8.86
C SER A 892 40.09 -41.54 9.28
N TYR A 893 39.56 -41.15 10.44
CA TYR A 893 39.69 -39.79 10.95
C TYR A 893 39.80 -39.75 12.48
N LEU A 894 40.31 -38.65 13.04
CA LEU A 894 40.31 -38.36 14.47
C LEU A 894 39.87 -36.90 14.71
N ILE A 895 39.35 -36.60 15.90
CA ILE A 895 39.07 -35.23 16.34
C ILE A 895 39.88 -34.98 17.61
N PRO A 896 40.88 -34.08 17.62
CA PRO A 896 41.78 -33.89 18.76
C PRO A 896 41.14 -33.02 19.86
N SER A 897 39.90 -33.33 20.25
CA SER A 897 39.12 -32.56 21.23
C SER A 897 38.97 -33.34 22.54
N ALA A 898 39.47 -32.81 23.65
CA ALA A 898 39.32 -33.48 24.94
C ALA A 898 37.91 -33.27 25.49
N ALA A 899 37.34 -34.28 26.15
CA ALA A 899 36.02 -34.17 26.80
C ALA A 899 35.94 -33.08 27.90
N ALA A 900 37.08 -32.55 28.33
CA ALA A 900 37.14 -31.40 29.24
C ALA A 900 36.77 -30.07 28.55
N ASN A 901 36.95 -29.96 27.23
CA ASN A 901 36.79 -28.70 26.50
C ASN A 901 35.77 -28.77 25.35
N SER A 902 35.49 -29.95 24.81
CA SER A 902 34.41 -30.15 23.81
C SER A 902 33.35 -31.12 24.32
N ALA A 903 32.10 -30.84 23.97
CA ALA A 903 30.97 -31.67 24.40
C ALA A 903 30.73 -32.85 23.44
N TYR A 904 30.58 -34.05 24.00
CA TYR A 904 30.34 -35.29 23.26
C TYR A 904 28.87 -35.75 23.35
N PRO A 905 28.36 -36.49 22.35
CA PRO A 905 29.04 -36.90 21.13
C PRO A 905 29.20 -35.76 20.11
N ILE A 906 30.29 -35.79 19.34
CA ILE A 906 30.55 -34.84 18.25
C ILE A 906 29.93 -35.39 16.96
N GLN A 907 29.12 -34.59 16.29
CA GLN A 907 28.60 -34.87 14.96
C GLN A 907 29.64 -34.52 13.90
N VAL A 908 29.87 -35.42 12.95
CA VAL A 908 30.88 -35.26 11.90
C VAL A 908 30.22 -35.35 10.55
N GLU A 909 30.26 -34.28 9.78
CA GLU A 909 29.62 -34.21 8.48
C GLU A 909 30.68 -34.15 7.38
N PHE A 910 30.54 -35.02 6.38
CA PHE A 910 31.46 -35.13 5.25
C PHE A 910 30.80 -34.61 3.97
N PHE A 911 31.59 -33.90 3.17
CA PHE A 911 31.13 -33.21 1.97
C PHE A 911 32.13 -33.38 0.82
N ILE A 912 31.63 -33.27 -0.41
CA ILE A 912 32.47 -32.97 -1.58
C ILE A 912 33.09 -31.58 -1.38
N ASP A 913 34.38 -31.45 -1.62
CA ASP A 913 35.08 -30.16 -1.62
C ASP A 913 34.90 -29.43 -2.96
N ASP A 914 34.71 -28.11 -2.94
CA ASP A 914 34.80 -27.28 -4.15
C ASP A 914 36.25 -27.00 -4.62
N ASN A 915 37.20 -27.85 -4.21
CA ASN A 915 38.65 -27.69 -4.36
C ASN A 915 39.26 -26.48 -3.63
N ASN A 916 38.50 -25.84 -2.73
CA ASN A 916 38.90 -24.64 -2.01
C ASN A 916 38.54 -24.72 -0.52
N ARG A 917 38.48 -25.94 0.02
CA ARG A 917 38.11 -26.23 1.40
C ARG A 917 36.71 -25.70 1.75
N GLN A 918 35.74 -25.95 0.87
CA GLN A 918 34.34 -25.56 1.05
C GLN A 918 33.44 -26.78 0.92
N ALA A 919 32.50 -26.94 1.83
CA ALA A 919 31.56 -28.04 1.90
C ALA A 919 30.48 -27.94 0.80
N LYS A 920 30.82 -28.31 -0.44
CA LYS A 920 29.98 -28.10 -1.62
C LYS A 920 28.70 -28.94 -1.61
N GLU A 921 28.83 -30.22 -1.34
CA GLU A 921 27.71 -31.16 -1.39
C GLU A 921 27.82 -32.13 -0.24
N PHE A 922 26.75 -32.27 0.54
CA PHE A 922 26.70 -33.20 1.67
C PHE A 922 26.74 -34.65 1.19
N LEU A 923 27.59 -35.46 1.83
CA LEU A 923 27.71 -36.90 1.58
C LEU A 923 27.08 -37.68 2.72
N PHE A 924 27.66 -37.66 3.91
CA PHE A 924 27.15 -38.44 5.02
C PHE A 924 27.59 -37.88 6.37
N VAL A 925 26.92 -38.37 7.40
CA VAL A 925 27.19 -38.03 8.80
C VAL A 925 27.70 -39.25 9.56
N ASP A 926 28.59 -38.99 10.50
CA ASP A 926 29.02 -39.93 11.52
C ASP A 926 28.96 -39.30 12.92
N THR A 927 29.06 -40.13 13.95
CA THR A 927 29.05 -39.70 15.35
C THR A 927 30.35 -40.11 16.02
N TYR A 928 31.14 -39.15 16.47
CA TYR A 928 32.40 -39.37 17.19
C TYR A 928 32.15 -39.28 18.69
N SER A 929 32.29 -40.40 19.40
CA SER A 929 32.00 -40.52 20.83
C SER A 929 33.22 -40.22 21.69
N GLU A 930 33.00 -39.94 22.99
CA GLU A 930 34.09 -39.76 23.95
C GLU A 930 34.96 -41.03 24.04
N ALA A 931 34.35 -42.21 23.85
CA ALA A 931 35.07 -43.47 23.78
C ALA A 931 36.01 -43.53 22.57
N ASP A 932 35.60 -43.01 21.40
CA ASP A 932 36.44 -42.96 20.20
C ASP A 932 37.68 -42.08 20.44
N TYR A 933 37.51 -40.92 21.08
CA TYR A 933 38.63 -40.05 21.48
C TYR A 933 39.59 -40.75 22.45
N ASN A 934 39.06 -41.39 23.49
CA ASN A 934 39.86 -42.05 24.53
C ASN A 934 40.68 -43.25 24.02
N LEU A 935 40.35 -43.81 22.84
CA LEU A 935 41.18 -44.83 22.20
C LEU A 935 42.49 -44.25 21.64
N GLY A 936 42.56 -42.94 21.36
CA GLY A 936 43.76 -42.27 20.86
C GLY A 936 44.22 -42.73 19.47
N ILE A 937 43.34 -43.35 18.69
CA ILE A 937 43.60 -43.84 17.32
C ILE A 937 42.55 -43.30 16.35
N ASN A 938 42.86 -43.32 15.06
CA ASN A 938 41.88 -42.92 14.04
C ASN A 938 40.69 -43.89 14.03
N LYS A 939 39.48 -43.34 14.01
CA LYS A 939 38.24 -44.08 13.80
C LYS A 939 38.06 -44.34 12.31
N THR A 940 37.90 -45.60 11.92
CA THR A 940 37.60 -45.99 10.53
C THR A 940 36.10 -46.15 10.34
N ILE A 941 35.57 -45.57 9.26
CA ILE A 941 34.17 -45.69 8.85
C ILE A 941 34.07 -46.14 7.40
N SER A 942 32.98 -46.82 7.07
CA SER A 942 32.58 -47.13 5.70
C SER A 942 31.13 -46.69 5.53
N LYS A 943 30.89 -45.73 4.63
CA LYS A 943 29.58 -45.10 4.41
C LYS A 943 29.25 -45.10 2.92
N ALA A 944 28.01 -45.45 2.59
CA ALA A 944 27.55 -45.38 1.22
C ALA A 944 27.47 -43.93 0.75
N VAL A 945 27.89 -43.68 -0.49
CA VAL A 945 27.64 -42.42 -1.20
C VAL A 945 26.14 -42.27 -1.38
N PRO A 946 25.54 -41.10 -1.07
CA PRO A 946 24.12 -40.88 -1.26
C PRO A 946 23.68 -41.10 -2.70
N SER A 947 22.52 -41.75 -2.86
CA SER A 947 21.86 -41.87 -4.15
C SER A 947 21.60 -40.48 -4.75
N GLY A 948 22.10 -40.25 -5.96
CA GLY A 948 21.94 -38.97 -6.67
C GLY A 948 23.02 -37.92 -6.34
N SER A 949 24.01 -38.27 -5.52
CA SER A 949 25.18 -37.41 -5.31
C SER A 949 25.96 -37.19 -6.61
N SER A 950 26.61 -36.02 -6.73
CA SER A 950 27.56 -35.73 -7.82
C SER A 950 28.97 -36.31 -7.57
N PHE A 951 29.14 -37.09 -6.50
CA PHE A 951 30.41 -37.68 -6.12
C PHE A 951 30.98 -38.60 -7.21
N ALA A 952 32.28 -38.47 -7.46
CA ALA A 952 33.06 -39.36 -8.30
C ALA A 952 34.44 -39.63 -7.67
N ALA A 953 35.07 -40.74 -8.05
CA ALA A 953 36.46 -41.01 -7.71
C ALA A 953 37.38 -39.86 -8.14
N ASP A 954 38.50 -39.72 -7.42
CA ASP A 954 39.49 -38.64 -7.55
C ASP A 954 38.99 -37.25 -7.13
N GLN A 955 37.76 -37.12 -6.65
CA GLN A 955 37.31 -35.90 -5.98
C GLN A 955 37.85 -35.80 -4.57
N LYS A 956 37.95 -34.55 -4.08
CA LYS A 956 38.32 -34.26 -2.72
C LYS A 956 37.09 -34.19 -1.82
N ILE A 957 37.24 -34.66 -0.58
CA ILE A 957 36.26 -34.49 0.49
C ILE A 957 36.80 -33.58 1.59
N VAL A 958 35.90 -32.90 2.28
CA VAL A 958 36.15 -32.12 3.51
C VAL A 958 35.13 -32.51 4.56
N ALA A 959 35.43 -32.26 5.82
CA ALA A 959 34.54 -32.54 6.93
C ALA A 959 34.46 -31.40 7.93
N ILE A 960 33.36 -31.30 8.66
CA ILE A 960 33.21 -30.41 9.83
C ILE A 960 32.86 -31.25 11.06
N ALA A 961 33.12 -30.68 12.23
CA ALA A 961 32.76 -31.23 13.53
C ALA A 961 31.79 -30.27 14.23
N ILE A 962 30.76 -30.82 14.86
CA ILE A 962 29.78 -30.07 15.65
C ILE A 962 29.70 -30.74 17.02
N ASP A 963 30.13 -30.05 18.06
CA ASP A 963 30.06 -30.58 19.43
C ASP A 963 28.60 -30.63 19.94
N ALA A 964 28.37 -31.34 21.05
CA ALA A 964 27.03 -31.48 21.62
C ALA A 964 26.46 -30.17 22.22
N ASN A 965 27.27 -29.11 22.34
CA ASN A 965 26.82 -27.76 22.69
C ASN A 965 26.50 -26.90 21.45
N GLY A 966 26.70 -27.44 20.25
CA GLY A 966 26.42 -26.79 18.97
C GLY A 966 27.58 -25.97 18.39
N ASN A 967 28.79 -26.06 18.95
CA ASN A 967 29.96 -25.40 18.40
C ASN A 967 30.42 -26.10 17.12
N THR A 968 30.37 -25.40 15.99
CA THR A 968 30.81 -25.94 14.69
C THR A 968 32.23 -25.50 14.36
N SER A 969 33.06 -26.44 13.91
CA SER A 969 34.41 -26.20 13.40
C SER A 969 34.41 -25.59 12.00
N GLU A 970 35.59 -25.13 11.58
CA GLU A 970 35.86 -24.88 10.17
C GLU A 970 35.92 -26.20 9.37
N CYS A 971 35.91 -26.12 8.03
CA CYS A 971 36.08 -27.29 7.18
C CYS A 971 37.45 -27.95 7.42
N SER A 972 37.60 -29.26 7.28
CA SER A 972 38.89 -29.97 7.45
C SER A 972 39.85 -29.69 6.30
N GLN A 973 41.10 -30.13 6.40
CA GLN A 973 41.94 -30.28 5.20
C GLN A 973 41.26 -31.23 4.21
N SER A 974 41.34 -30.91 2.91
CA SER A 974 40.77 -31.73 1.86
C SER A 974 41.56 -33.02 1.67
N GLU A 975 40.86 -34.15 1.53
CA GLU A 975 41.45 -35.47 1.26
C GLU A 975 40.92 -36.01 -0.07
N ILE A 976 41.79 -36.54 -0.93
CA ILE A 976 41.36 -37.15 -2.19
C ILE A 976 40.82 -38.56 -1.94
N VAL A 977 39.68 -38.88 -2.53
CA VAL A 977 39.11 -40.23 -2.47
C VAL A 977 39.49 -41.00 -3.72
N ILE A 978 40.36 -42.01 -3.56
CA ILE A 978 40.83 -42.84 -4.68
C ILE A 978 39.98 -44.11 -4.80
N GLU A 979 39.78 -44.62 -6.01
CA GLU A 979 39.18 -45.95 -6.17
C GLU A 979 40.06 -46.99 -5.47
N GLU A 980 39.43 -47.93 -4.74
CA GLU A 980 40.13 -49.16 -4.38
C GLU A 980 40.48 -49.90 -5.66
N SER A 981 41.68 -49.66 -6.17
CA SER A 981 42.27 -50.61 -7.10
C SER A 981 42.31 -51.95 -6.36
N LEU A 982 41.74 -53.01 -6.94
CA LEU A 982 42.01 -54.40 -6.55
C LEU A 982 43.52 -54.63 -6.64
N SER A 983 44.23 -54.21 -5.60
CA SER A 983 45.67 -54.31 -5.50
C SER A 983 45.97 -55.77 -5.25
N ILE A 984 46.33 -56.48 -6.30
CA ILE A 984 47.10 -57.71 -6.16
C ILE A 984 48.51 -57.26 -5.79
N ASP A 985 48.71 -56.89 -4.52
CA ASP A 985 49.95 -56.88 -3.72
C ASP A 985 51.29 -56.94 -4.52
N TYR A 986 51.47 -56.04 -5.50
CA TYR A 986 52.57 -56.15 -6.47
C TYR A 986 53.86 -55.43 -6.02
N GLN A 987 53.82 -54.69 -4.90
CA GLN A 987 54.97 -53.93 -4.41
C GLN A 987 55.91 -54.71 -3.47
N VAL A 988 55.59 -55.96 -3.09
CA VAL A 988 56.45 -56.77 -2.18
C VAL A 988 57.22 -57.91 -2.90
N LEU A 989 56.99 -58.14 -4.21
CA LEU A 989 57.54 -59.30 -4.94
C LEU A 989 58.59 -58.99 -6.02
N GLU A 990 59.08 -57.74 -6.15
CA GLU A 990 60.17 -57.41 -7.09
C GLU A 990 61.50 -58.17 -6.84
N THR A 991 61.66 -58.82 -5.67
CA THR A 991 62.89 -59.57 -5.35
C THR A 991 62.92 -61.01 -5.86
N VAL A 992 61.86 -61.52 -6.52
CA VAL A 992 61.83 -62.89 -7.08
C VAL A 992 62.24 -62.90 -8.55
N SER A 993 63.47 -63.35 -8.82
CA SER A 993 64.02 -63.54 -10.16
C SER A 993 64.27 -65.03 -10.48
N ILE A 994 64.13 -65.40 -11.74
CA ILE A 994 64.35 -66.77 -12.22
C ILE A 994 65.40 -66.80 -13.33
N TYR A 995 66.35 -67.74 -13.27
CA TYR A 995 67.41 -67.85 -14.28
C TYR A 995 68.07 -69.24 -14.35
N PRO A 996 68.61 -69.63 -15.51
CA PRO A 996 68.39 -68.99 -16.81
C PRO A 996 66.93 -69.19 -17.26
N ASN A 997 66.35 -68.21 -17.93
CA ASN A 997 65.06 -68.36 -18.60
C ASN A 997 65.20 -67.69 -19.98
N PRO A 998 65.29 -68.45 -21.10
CA PRO A 998 65.00 -69.88 -21.23
C PRO A 998 66.00 -70.86 -20.53
N VAL A 999 65.51 -72.01 -20.07
CA VAL A 999 66.23 -73.06 -19.32
C VAL A 999 66.33 -74.37 -20.11
N SER A 1000 67.43 -75.12 -20.01
CA SER A 1000 67.62 -76.45 -20.65
C SER A 1000 67.94 -77.57 -19.66
N GLY A 1001 67.89 -77.27 -18.36
CA GLY A 1001 68.29 -78.15 -17.26
C GLY A 1001 67.79 -77.56 -15.95
N ILE A 1002 68.66 -76.96 -15.15
CA ILE A 1002 68.29 -76.40 -13.84
C ILE A 1002 67.80 -74.95 -13.95
N LEU A 1003 66.60 -74.67 -13.44
CA LEU A 1003 66.04 -73.33 -13.24
C LEU A 1003 66.27 -72.88 -11.79
N ASN A 1004 66.96 -71.76 -11.59
CA ASN A 1004 67.19 -71.17 -10.26
C ASN A 1004 66.15 -70.11 -9.95
N ILE A 1005 65.72 -70.05 -8.69
CA ILE A 1005 64.82 -69.04 -8.14
C ILE A 1005 65.60 -68.25 -7.09
N ARG A 1006 65.84 -66.97 -7.33
CA ARG A 1006 66.51 -66.07 -6.40
C ARG A 1006 65.49 -65.12 -5.80
N THR A 1007 65.38 -65.17 -4.47
CA THR A 1007 64.52 -64.32 -3.66
C THR A 1007 65.15 -64.12 -2.28
N SER A 1008 64.87 -62.98 -1.65
CA SER A 1008 65.18 -62.70 -0.25
C SER A 1008 64.15 -63.28 0.73
N GLN A 1009 63.02 -63.78 0.21
CA GLN A 1009 61.90 -64.32 0.98
C GLN A 1009 61.98 -65.84 1.12
N ASP A 1010 61.34 -66.40 2.14
CA ASP A 1010 61.28 -67.85 2.34
C ASP A 1010 60.23 -68.45 1.40
N ILE A 1011 60.67 -69.33 0.50
CA ILE A 1011 59.79 -70.03 -0.43
C ILE A 1011 59.02 -71.10 0.34
N ARG A 1012 57.70 -71.05 0.36
CA ARG A 1012 56.83 -72.11 0.91
C ARG A 1012 56.58 -73.21 -0.12
N SER A 1013 56.32 -72.84 -1.36
CA SER A 1013 56.14 -73.80 -2.45
C SER A 1013 56.46 -73.21 -3.82
N VAL A 1014 56.81 -74.11 -4.74
CA VAL A 1014 57.00 -73.82 -6.15
C VAL A 1014 56.21 -74.85 -6.94
N ALA A 1015 55.37 -74.40 -7.85
CA ALA A 1015 54.60 -75.26 -8.73
C ALA A 1015 54.81 -74.84 -10.20
N LEU A 1016 55.13 -75.81 -11.05
CA LEU A 1016 55.22 -75.61 -12.49
C LEU A 1016 53.96 -76.16 -13.16
N TYR A 1017 53.34 -75.36 -14.02
CA TYR A 1017 52.14 -75.71 -14.77
C TYR A 1017 52.40 -75.66 -16.27
N ASP A 1018 51.77 -76.57 -17.01
CA ASP A 1018 51.64 -76.40 -18.46
C ASP A 1018 50.64 -75.27 -18.82
N MET A 1019 50.54 -74.95 -20.11
CA MET A 1019 49.61 -73.91 -20.59
C MET A 1019 48.13 -74.27 -20.44
N LEU A 1020 47.80 -75.52 -20.12
CA LEU A 1020 46.44 -75.98 -19.84
C LEU A 1020 46.13 -75.93 -18.33
N GLY A 1021 47.07 -75.47 -17.50
CA GLY A 1021 46.91 -75.34 -16.05
C GLY A 1021 47.13 -76.65 -15.28
N LYS A 1022 47.64 -77.72 -15.93
CA LYS A 1022 47.96 -78.98 -15.25
C LYS A 1022 49.29 -78.85 -14.54
N THR A 1023 49.31 -79.18 -13.24
CA THR A 1023 50.54 -79.22 -12.44
C THR A 1023 51.49 -80.30 -12.96
N ILE A 1024 52.72 -79.89 -13.29
CA ILE A 1024 53.81 -80.72 -13.82
C ILE A 1024 54.82 -81.06 -12.71
N ILE A 1025 55.14 -80.07 -11.88
CA ILE A 1025 56.04 -80.19 -10.72
C ILE A 1025 55.42 -79.42 -9.57
N GLN A 1026 55.53 -79.95 -8.35
CA GLN A 1026 55.20 -79.22 -7.14
C GLN A 1026 56.18 -79.60 -6.03
N GLU A 1027 56.95 -78.62 -5.58
CA GLU A 1027 58.00 -78.78 -4.58
C GLU A 1027 57.80 -77.77 -3.45
N THR A 1028 58.24 -78.09 -2.24
CA THR A 1028 58.24 -77.18 -1.09
C THR A 1028 59.67 -76.71 -0.80
N ASN A 1029 59.82 -75.44 -0.41
CA ASN A 1029 61.13 -74.83 -0.08
C ASN A 1029 62.22 -74.93 -1.18
N ALA A 1030 61.85 -75.13 -2.44
CA ALA A 1030 62.80 -75.33 -3.53
C ALA A 1030 63.31 -74.00 -4.12
N LYS A 1031 64.63 -73.78 -4.08
CA LYS A 1031 65.30 -72.64 -4.75
C LYS A 1031 65.81 -72.99 -6.16
N GLN A 1032 65.69 -74.24 -6.56
CA GLN A 1032 66.08 -74.75 -7.88
C GLN A 1032 65.09 -75.83 -8.33
N LEU A 1033 64.84 -75.92 -9.63
CA LEU A 1033 64.07 -76.99 -10.25
C LEU A 1033 64.90 -77.64 -11.36
N ASP A 1034 65.01 -78.96 -11.36
CA ASP A 1034 65.60 -79.70 -12.48
C ASP A 1034 64.54 -79.97 -13.55
N LEU A 1035 64.73 -79.34 -14.70
CA LEU A 1035 63.82 -79.38 -15.83
C LEU A 1035 64.41 -80.13 -17.04
N SER A 1036 65.50 -80.87 -16.88
CA SER A 1036 66.23 -81.53 -17.98
C SER A 1036 65.41 -82.56 -18.77
N ASN A 1037 64.37 -83.12 -18.16
CA ASN A 1037 63.57 -84.22 -18.72
C ASN A 1037 62.19 -83.76 -19.24
N TYR A 1038 61.93 -82.46 -19.29
CA TYR A 1038 60.65 -81.90 -19.72
C TYR A 1038 60.71 -81.39 -21.16
N GLN A 1039 59.58 -81.47 -21.87
CA GLN A 1039 59.51 -81.07 -23.27
C GLN A 1039 59.75 -79.56 -23.43
N SER A 1040 60.40 -79.17 -24.53
CA SER A 1040 60.58 -77.78 -24.92
C SER A 1040 59.22 -77.09 -25.06
N GLY A 1041 59.04 -75.95 -24.40
CA GLY A 1041 57.73 -75.29 -24.35
C GLY A 1041 57.65 -74.13 -23.37
N ILE A 1042 56.50 -73.46 -23.36
CA ILE A 1042 56.18 -72.40 -22.40
C ILE A 1042 55.44 -73.02 -21.22
N TYR A 1043 55.86 -72.67 -20.01
CA TYR A 1043 55.25 -73.11 -18.75
C TYR A 1043 55.03 -71.91 -17.83
N LEU A 1044 54.14 -72.06 -16.85
CA LEU A 1044 53.90 -71.08 -15.80
C LEU A 1044 54.47 -71.60 -14.48
N LEU A 1045 55.38 -70.85 -13.88
CA LEU A 1045 55.98 -71.16 -12.58
C LEU A 1045 55.34 -70.29 -11.50
N LYS A 1046 54.53 -70.89 -10.64
CA LYS A 1046 53.98 -70.25 -9.45
C LYS A 1046 54.93 -70.46 -8.27
N ILE A 1047 55.34 -69.39 -7.62
CA ILE A 1047 56.22 -69.38 -6.45
C ILE A 1047 55.42 -68.75 -5.32
N VAL A 1048 55.16 -69.52 -4.26
CA VAL A 1048 54.51 -69.04 -3.03
C VAL A 1048 55.60 -68.86 -1.98
N THR A 1049 55.66 -67.66 -1.42
CA THR A 1049 56.58 -67.28 -0.34
C THR A 1049 55.81 -67.09 0.97
N ASP A 1050 56.51 -66.81 2.05
CA ASP A 1050 55.90 -66.38 3.31
C ASP A 1050 55.20 -65.02 3.24
N LYS A 1051 55.49 -64.21 2.21
CA LYS A 1051 54.93 -62.87 1.99
C LYS A 1051 53.88 -62.76 0.87
N GLY A 1052 53.69 -63.80 0.04
CA GLY A 1052 52.74 -63.76 -1.08
C GLY A 1052 53.08 -64.75 -2.19
N GLU A 1053 52.30 -64.75 -3.27
CA GLU A 1053 52.50 -65.63 -4.44
C GLU A 1053 52.78 -64.84 -5.73
N ILE A 1054 53.70 -65.34 -6.56
CA ILE A 1054 54.01 -64.79 -7.88
C ILE A 1054 54.02 -65.88 -8.94
N THR A 1055 53.50 -65.58 -10.12
CA THR A 1055 53.58 -66.47 -11.28
C THR A 1055 54.51 -65.87 -12.33
N LYS A 1056 55.55 -66.60 -12.74
CA LYS A 1056 56.49 -66.22 -13.81
C LYS A 1056 56.35 -67.17 -15.00
N LYS A 1057 56.36 -66.60 -16.20
CA LYS A 1057 56.47 -67.39 -17.44
C LYS A 1057 57.89 -67.94 -17.59
N ILE A 1058 58.02 -69.24 -17.84
CA ILE A 1058 59.30 -69.89 -18.14
C ILE A 1058 59.29 -70.54 -19.51
N VAL A 1059 60.45 -70.63 -20.15
CA VAL A 1059 60.64 -71.28 -21.45
C VAL A 1059 61.67 -72.40 -21.27
N ILE A 1060 61.25 -73.65 -21.48
CA ILE A 1060 62.14 -74.82 -21.50
C ILE A 1060 62.60 -75.01 -22.95
N LYS A 1061 63.91 -75.16 -23.17
CA LYS A 1061 64.54 -75.36 -24.47
C LYS A 1061 64.64 -76.82 -24.85
#